data_AF-A0A6B2X3S0-F1
#
_entry.id   AF-A0A6B2X3S0-F1
#
_cell.length_a   1.000
_cell.length_b   1.000
_cell.length_c   1.000
_cell.angle_alpha   90.00
_cell.angle_beta   90.00
_cell.angle_gamma   90.00
#
_symmetry.space_group_name_H-M   'P 1'
#
loop_
_entity.id
_entity.type
_entity.pdbx_description
1 polymer ?
#
loop_
_entity_poly.entity_id
_entity_poly.type
_entity_poly.pdbx_seq_one_letter_code
_entity_poly.pdbx_strand_id
1 'polypeptide(L)'
;MSVLALALVAPLASAALTNPSDPTPPVSADHVTDTSRLPSGWQKSGDRIVTYDGDGTGLHVLVADAADAYKWHTAATLSEPGVDTDQWIGQTCLTGSGDRAVVVYAPRQAVNDQQGFQQGAFAAVVDLADGSVTKLPELVSLAYFNPGCGSGEQAVLTRPQGDGTELLTVDTARAKLVRQQTVAGQLTSAVPFGDGIAAANGDSVVSVDAKGATSTLAKTGGTPFRLVPDAHSGLAYQVPDGAKVQVRRVTSAGTDKVLGSGTLGSLAVRGTGGRVFVTGTAAEDAVKSLPKSWRTLDVPATAEVSSTGDLALTSVGNGSEASGGKKAAAGTAQPVGIDAVLPGSDTRLDFTVKPKGAAAQGTEQSPALSEGVHTDSVTPGDDDPSTSTTDPDRACAVTRNDPKLQSLQPSTAQAEWATDLAVQGKLDVRRRSGWNGSELPSYTPQGLFPSTPLKGGGRVPAQIMLGVLSQESNLLQASSRAAAGESSNFIQGGYYGNAGSVHTVNWAAADCGYGIAQVTSGMAEGDTTYTAEQQQAITVDYAANIAAGLQILQDKWNQLYDKGLLVNGGDPKYLENWWLALWAYNSGFNLPSSTDASAPWGLGWFNNPANGLYPADRKMFLSSGYDDARNPNLWTYPERVLGWAAYSQQKTDPATGGTVKSFTVGDWPTGNAPDAQPAYDTFCEPTVNDCDITKPHKVEGSSQPVGPCQRDDFKCWWNEPVKWTDCAATCGTEVLKYATHDPEPKVTSPRPAACASTLPANALIVDDVPNTVKFRVGSANPCAGQRNWTSRGTLKFTFGSAQQNGATVYPSKIDFHQLGAGFGGHFWLTHTRVPSFTDSVVTGTWTPDRKIAGSAEVMVHLPDHEANTPSATYRIDLGDGTVVEKTISQDTGGKNAWVSLGSYDFKGTPSVSLRSDTADGTGDASIAWDALAFVPVKGK
;
A
#
# COMPACT_ATOMS: atom_id res chain seq x y z
N MET A 1 9.61 53.22 -38.82
CA MET A 1 11.05 53.42 -38.57
C MET A 1 11.38 52.78 -37.25
N SER A 2 12.42 51.95 -37.25
CA SER A 2 12.89 51.09 -36.16
C SER A 2 13.01 51.79 -34.81
N VAL A 3 12.54 51.12 -33.75
CA VAL A 3 13.13 51.23 -32.41
C VAL A 3 13.18 49.82 -31.81
N LEU A 4 14.40 49.33 -31.67
CA LEU A 4 14.79 48.08 -31.01
C LEU A 4 14.38 48.13 -29.52
N ALA A 5 13.72 47.08 -29.04
CA ALA A 5 13.55 46.80 -27.62
C ALA A 5 14.73 45.94 -27.14
N LEU A 6 15.50 46.47 -26.19
CA LEU A 6 16.57 45.78 -25.48
C LEU A 6 15.94 44.75 -24.53
N ALA A 7 16.26 43.47 -24.72
CA ALA A 7 16.05 42.42 -23.74
C ALA A 7 17.06 42.57 -22.59
N LEU A 8 16.58 42.66 -21.35
CA LEU A 8 17.41 42.45 -20.16
C LEU A 8 17.61 40.95 -19.96
N VAL A 9 18.84 40.50 -20.19
CA VAL A 9 19.36 39.22 -19.72
C VAL A 9 19.89 39.44 -18.31
N ALA A 10 19.32 38.75 -17.32
CA ALA A 10 19.93 38.61 -15.99
C ALA A 10 20.71 37.27 -15.93
N PRO A 11 21.91 37.26 -15.33
CA PRO A 11 22.84 36.13 -15.46
C PRO A 11 22.50 34.99 -14.48
N LEU A 12 22.52 33.77 -15.01
CA LEU A 12 22.70 32.54 -14.25
C LEU A 12 24.09 32.57 -13.61
N ALA A 13 24.16 32.80 -12.30
CA ALA A 13 25.37 32.62 -11.52
C ALA A 13 25.38 31.21 -10.93
N SER A 14 26.27 30.37 -11.45
CA SER A 14 26.72 29.14 -10.78
C SER A 14 27.34 29.52 -9.43
N ALA A 15 26.69 29.12 -8.33
CA ALA A 15 27.29 29.16 -7.00
C ALA A 15 28.09 27.87 -6.79
N ALA A 16 29.40 28.04 -6.64
CA ALA A 16 30.33 26.99 -6.28
C ALA A 16 30.05 26.45 -4.87
N LEU A 17 30.23 25.13 -4.74
CA LEU A 17 30.22 24.38 -3.49
C LEU A 17 31.24 24.93 -2.49
N THR A 18 30.74 25.44 -1.36
CA THR A 18 31.50 25.56 -0.11
C THR A 18 30.60 25.07 1.02
N ASN A 19 31.01 24.02 1.73
CA ASN A 19 30.37 23.53 2.95
C ASN A 19 30.40 24.59 4.05
N PRO A 20 29.27 24.85 4.70
CA PRO A 20 29.18 24.85 6.14
C PRO A 20 28.40 23.62 6.59
N SER A 21 28.83 23.01 7.69
CA SER A 21 27.97 22.16 8.51
C SER A 21 26.75 22.98 8.93
N ASP A 22 25.66 22.87 8.17
CA ASP A 22 24.40 23.49 8.55
C ASP A 22 23.91 22.83 9.85
N PRO A 23 23.50 23.63 10.85
CA PRO A 23 22.85 23.09 12.02
C PRO A 23 21.56 22.42 11.57
N THR A 24 21.33 21.18 12.03
CA THR A 24 20.05 20.50 11.88
C THR A 24 18.93 21.48 12.23
N PRO A 25 17.95 21.74 11.34
CA PRO A 25 16.85 22.63 11.67
C PRO A 25 16.20 22.15 12.98
N PRO A 26 15.80 23.07 13.89
CA PRO A 26 15.16 22.68 15.13
C PRO A 26 13.93 21.83 14.80
N VAL A 27 13.86 20.62 15.36
CA VAL A 27 12.69 19.75 15.23
C VAL A 27 11.49 20.52 15.79
N SER A 28 10.46 20.73 14.97
CA SER A 28 9.27 21.46 15.38
C SER A 28 8.60 20.73 16.55
N ALA A 29 8.02 21.51 17.47
CA ALA A 29 7.43 20.95 18.69
C ALA A 29 6.13 20.20 18.38
N ASP A 30 5.72 19.29 19.26
CA ASP A 30 4.43 18.61 19.20
C ASP A 30 3.25 19.49 19.63
N HIS A 31 3.49 20.76 20.00
CA HIS A 31 2.49 21.72 20.49
C HIS A 31 2.90 23.16 20.16
N VAL A 32 1.97 24.10 20.31
CA VAL A 32 2.25 25.53 20.15
C VAL A 32 3.04 26.03 21.36
N THR A 33 4.33 26.27 21.17
CA THR A 33 5.24 26.74 22.23
C THR A 33 5.02 28.21 22.60
N ASP A 34 4.75 29.06 21.60
CA ASP A 34 4.34 30.45 21.80
C ASP A 34 2.81 30.58 21.76
N THR A 35 2.19 30.36 22.92
CA THR A 35 0.72 30.40 23.07
C THR A 35 0.11 31.80 22.90
N SER A 36 0.92 32.86 22.78
CA SER A 36 0.42 34.19 22.43
C SER A 36 -0.12 34.27 21.00
N ARG A 37 0.25 33.28 20.17
CA ARG A 37 -0.21 33.10 18.79
C ARG A 37 -1.61 32.48 18.70
N LEU A 38 -2.11 31.89 19.79
CA LEU A 38 -3.42 31.26 19.85
C LEU A 38 -4.54 32.30 20.10
N PRO A 39 -5.78 32.04 19.65
CA PRO A 39 -6.91 32.91 19.92
C PRO A 39 -7.16 33.10 21.41
N SER A 40 -7.70 34.27 21.80
CA SER A 40 -8.05 34.54 23.19
C SER A 40 -9.05 33.51 23.72
N GLY A 41 -8.77 32.93 24.90
CA GLY A 41 -9.66 31.95 25.53
C GLY A 41 -9.45 30.50 25.08
N TRP A 42 -8.39 30.21 24.30
CA TRP A 42 -8.04 28.87 23.84
C TRP A 42 -8.05 27.80 24.95
N GLN A 43 -7.63 28.15 26.18
CA GLN A 43 -7.60 27.22 27.33
C GLN A 43 -8.98 26.66 27.72
N LYS A 44 -10.07 27.29 27.25
CA LYS A 44 -11.44 26.87 27.50
C LYS A 44 -12.15 26.39 26.23
N SER A 45 -11.43 26.35 25.11
CA SER A 45 -11.99 25.91 23.84
C SER A 45 -12.16 24.38 23.85
N GLY A 46 -13.31 23.91 23.36
CA GLY A 46 -13.54 22.50 23.07
C GLY A 46 -13.11 22.12 21.65
N ASP A 47 -12.32 22.96 20.99
CA ASP A 47 -11.83 22.68 19.65
C ASP A 47 -10.82 21.53 19.69
N ARG A 48 -11.06 20.55 18.83
CA ARG A 48 -10.31 19.31 18.70
C ARG A 48 -10.08 19.02 17.24
N ILE A 49 -8.90 18.57 16.91
CA ILE A 49 -8.59 18.08 15.57
C ILE A 49 -8.09 16.65 15.62
N VAL A 50 -8.52 15.86 14.64
CA VAL A 50 -8.07 14.49 14.43
C VAL A 50 -7.53 14.41 13.01
N THR A 51 -6.36 13.81 12.86
CA THR A 51 -5.79 13.43 11.57
C THR A 51 -5.18 12.05 11.68
N TYR A 52 -4.60 11.58 10.59
CA TYR A 52 -3.86 10.33 10.57
C TYR A 52 -2.74 10.41 9.54
N ASP A 53 -1.77 9.54 9.75
CA ASP A 53 -0.77 9.18 8.77
C ASP A 53 -0.31 7.75 9.04
N GLY A 54 0.27 7.08 8.05
CA GLY A 54 0.65 5.68 8.19
C GLY A 54 1.99 5.33 7.58
N ASP A 55 2.59 4.28 8.12
CA ASP A 55 3.84 3.69 7.66
C ASP A 55 3.77 2.17 7.77
N GLY A 56 4.89 1.45 7.62
CA GLY A 56 4.91 -0.01 7.71
C GLY A 56 4.63 -0.59 9.11
N THR A 57 4.52 0.23 10.16
CA THR A 57 4.20 -0.19 11.53
C THR A 57 2.72 -0.05 11.88
N GLY A 58 1.98 0.81 11.18
CA GLY A 58 0.54 0.98 11.37
C GLY A 58 0.01 2.29 10.81
N LEU A 59 -1.31 2.44 10.86
CA LEU A 59 -2.01 3.71 10.67
C LEU A 59 -2.11 4.42 12.03
N HIS A 60 -1.47 5.58 12.15
CA HIS A 60 -1.42 6.36 13.39
C HIS A 60 -2.53 7.42 13.41
N VAL A 61 -3.49 7.28 14.31
CA VAL A 61 -4.53 8.27 14.58
C VAL A 61 -3.97 9.30 15.55
N LEU A 62 -3.89 10.55 15.12
CA LEU A 62 -3.32 11.67 15.87
C LEU A 62 -4.42 12.64 16.28
N VAL A 63 -4.35 13.14 17.51
CA VAL A 63 -5.33 14.09 18.05
C VAL A 63 -4.63 15.23 18.79
N ALA A 64 -5.22 16.43 18.70
CA ALA A 64 -4.79 17.60 19.44
C ALA A 64 -6.00 18.45 19.85
N ASP A 65 -5.89 19.03 21.05
CA ASP A 65 -6.92 19.87 21.65
C ASP A 65 -6.43 21.31 21.80
N ALA A 66 -7.28 22.28 21.44
CA ALA A 66 -6.97 23.68 21.59
C ALA A 66 -6.65 24.03 23.06
N ALA A 67 -7.39 23.46 24.02
CA ALA A 67 -7.22 23.67 25.45
C ALA A 67 -5.83 23.27 25.98
N ASP A 68 -5.10 22.45 25.24
CA ASP A 68 -3.73 22.00 25.53
C ASP A 68 -2.70 22.60 24.55
N ALA A 69 -2.99 23.78 24.00
CA ALA A 69 -2.16 24.46 23.01
C ALA A 69 -1.88 23.61 21.76
N TYR A 70 -2.88 22.81 21.35
CA TYR A 70 -2.77 21.83 20.29
C TYR A 70 -1.59 20.88 20.47
N LYS A 71 -1.40 20.36 21.68
CA LYS A 71 -0.43 19.30 21.93
C LYS A 71 -0.89 17.98 21.30
N TRP A 72 -0.23 17.63 20.20
CA TRP A 72 -0.47 16.40 19.47
C TRP A 72 -0.01 15.18 20.24
N HIS A 73 -0.82 14.13 20.15
CA HIS A 73 -0.44 12.80 20.59
C HIS A 73 -1.12 11.72 19.74
N THR A 74 -0.55 10.52 19.76
CA THR A 74 -1.16 9.33 19.16
C THR A 74 -2.32 8.87 20.04
N ALA A 75 -3.54 8.89 19.51
CA ALA A 75 -4.71 8.28 20.13
C ALA A 75 -4.67 6.76 19.96
N ALA A 76 -4.41 6.29 18.74
CA ALA A 76 -4.29 4.87 18.43
C ALA A 76 -3.32 4.64 17.27
N THR A 77 -2.75 3.44 17.22
CA THR A 77 -2.05 2.91 16.03
C THR A 77 -2.75 1.63 15.63
N LEU A 78 -3.21 1.55 14.38
CA LEU A 78 -3.98 0.43 13.85
C LEU A 78 -3.15 -0.34 12.82
N SER A 79 -3.01 -1.63 13.03
CA SER A 79 -2.39 -2.54 12.06
C SER A 79 -2.98 -3.94 12.24
N GLU A 80 -2.86 -4.78 11.24
CA GLU A 80 -3.15 -6.20 11.39
C GLU A 80 -1.85 -6.98 11.56
N PRO A 81 -1.73 -7.76 12.65
CA PRO A 81 -0.55 -8.57 12.89
C PRO A 81 -0.14 -9.41 11.69
N GLY A 82 1.16 -9.38 11.40
CA GLY A 82 1.84 -10.11 10.34
C GLY A 82 1.50 -9.69 8.91
N VAL A 83 0.56 -8.77 8.68
CA VAL A 83 0.31 -8.24 7.33
C VAL A 83 1.50 -7.37 6.91
N ASP A 84 2.29 -7.87 5.96
CA ASP A 84 3.46 -7.14 5.46
C ASP A 84 3.04 -6.05 4.49
N THR A 85 3.33 -4.80 4.84
CA THR A 85 3.13 -3.64 3.97
C THR A 85 4.22 -2.61 4.24
N ASP A 86 4.58 -1.85 3.20
CA ASP A 86 5.44 -0.69 3.35
C ASP A 86 4.72 0.51 3.95
N GLN A 87 3.39 0.56 3.85
CA GLN A 87 2.54 1.61 4.36
C GLN A 87 1.12 1.12 4.65
N TRP A 88 0.60 1.50 5.82
CA TRP A 88 -0.83 1.48 6.09
C TRP A 88 -1.47 2.79 5.62
N ILE A 89 -2.61 2.69 4.94
CA ILE A 89 -3.41 3.85 4.51
C ILE A 89 -4.79 3.74 5.14
N GLY A 90 -5.54 4.83 5.15
CA GLY A 90 -6.89 4.81 5.68
C GLY A 90 -7.58 6.15 5.60
N GLN A 91 -8.75 6.21 6.23
CA GLN A 91 -9.57 7.41 6.36
C GLN A 91 -10.27 7.41 7.71
N THR A 92 -10.56 8.59 8.24
CA THR A 92 -11.25 8.74 9.52
C THR A 92 -12.42 9.71 9.42
N CYS A 93 -13.40 9.54 10.31
CA CYS A 93 -14.41 10.55 10.57
C CYS A 93 -14.62 10.70 12.08
N LEU A 94 -14.89 11.94 12.52
CA LEU A 94 -15.10 12.30 13.92
C LEU A 94 -16.59 12.34 14.26
N THR A 95 -16.99 11.70 15.36
CA THR A 95 -18.41 11.65 15.78
C THR A 95 -18.94 12.99 16.27
N GLY A 96 -20.26 13.05 16.47
CA GLY A 96 -20.98 14.23 16.95
C GLY A 96 -20.38 14.89 18.20
N SER A 97 -19.98 14.07 19.17
CA SER A 97 -19.38 14.53 20.43
C SER A 97 -17.95 15.08 20.27
N GLY A 98 -17.20 14.61 19.28
CA GLY A 98 -15.75 14.79 19.22
C GLY A 98 -14.96 13.80 20.09
N ASP A 99 -15.63 12.85 20.74
CA ASP A 99 -14.99 11.89 21.65
C ASP A 99 -14.52 10.63 20.94
N ARG A 100 -15.02 10.32 19.73
CA ARG A 100 -14.68 9.09 19.00
C ARG A 100 -14.37 9.33 17.54
N ALA A 101 -13.41 8.58 17.01
CA ALA A 101 -13.17 8.47 15.59
C ALA A 101 -13.59 7.09 15.08
N VAL A 102 -14.21 7.03 13.92
CA VAL A 102 -14.34 5.80 13.14
C VAL A 102 -13.24 5.81 12.10
N VAL A 103 -12.55 4.68 11.94
CA VAL A 103 -11.37 4.55 11.10
C VAL A 103 -11.55 3.37 10.15
N VAL A 104 -11.30 3.59 8.86
CA VAL A 104 -11.17 2.54 7.85
C VAL A 104 -9.71 2.51 7.41
N TYR A 105 -9.08 1.34 7.41
CA TYR A 105 -7.65 1.20 7.14
C TYR A 105 -7.30 -0.10 6.41
N ALA A 106 -6.24 -0.08 5.61
CA ALA A 106 -5.76 -1.23 4.86
C ALA A 106 -4.27 -1.09 4.51
N PRO A 107 -3.61 -2.20 4.13
CA PRO A 107 -2.34 -2.13 3.41
C PRO A 107 -2.50 -1.32 2.12
N ARG A 108 -1.52 -0.48 1.80
CA ARG A 108 -1.55 0.39 0.61
C ARG A 108 -1.80 -0.39 -0.68
N GLN A 109 -1.32 -1.63 -0.78
CA GLN A 109 -1.45 -2.49 -1.96
C GLN A 109 -2.92 -2.81 -2.31
N ALA A 110 -3.83 -2.76 -1.33
CA ALA A 110 -5.25 -3.01 -1.56
C ALA A 110 -5.88 -2.02 -2.55
N VAL A 111 -5.24 -0.88 -2.83
CA VAL A 111 -5.75 0.07 -3.85
C VAL A 111 -5.47 -0.37 -5.29
N ASN A 112 -4.60 -1.39 -5.48
CA ASN A 112 -4.19 -1.87 -6.80
C ASN A 112 -5.10 -2.94 -7.36
N ASP A 113 -5.99 -3.55 -6.59
CA ASP A 113 -6.95 -4.51 -7.12
C ASP A 113 -8.37 -4.16 -6.67
N GLN A 114 -9.34 -4.53 -7.49
CA GLN A 114 -10.73 -4.14 -7.26
C GLN A 114 -11.29 -4.76 -5.98
N GLN A 115 -10.95 -6.02 -5.68
CA GLN A 115 -11.51 -6.73 -4.54
C GLN A 115 -10.96 -6.19 -3.22
N GLY A 116 -9.65 -6.00 -3.13
CA GLY A 116 -8.96 -5.37 -2.00
C GLY A 116 -9.50 -3.97 -1.73
N PHE A 117 -9.70 -3.16 -2.77
CA PHE A 117 -10.24 -1.81 -2.61
C PHE A 117 -11.68 -1.82 -2.11
N GLN A 118 -12.52 -2.67 -2.70
CA GLN A 118 -13.97 -2.63 -2.47
C GLN A 118 -14.38 -3.35 -1.19
N GLN A 119 -13.64 -4.37 -0.76
CA GLN A 119 -14.06 -5.30 0.30
C GLN A 119 -12.90 -5.75 1.20
N GLY A 120 -11.70 -5.16 1.09
CA GLY A 120 -10.51 -5.59 1.83
C GLY A 120 -10.10 -4.71 3.01
N ALA A 121 -10.79 -3.60 3.28
CA ALA A 121 -10.39 -2.69 4.35
C ALA A 121 -10.96 -3.09 5.71
N PHE A 122 -10.16 -2.92 6.76
CA PHE A 122 -10.57 -3.09 8.16
C PHE A 122 -11.25 -1.83 8.68
N ALA A 123 -12.12 -1.98 9.67
CA ALA A 123 -12.77 -0.86 10.34
C ALA A 123 -12.61 -0.94 11.87
N ALA A 124 -12.46 0.21 12.51
CA ALA A 124 -12.36 0.33 13.97
C ALA A 124 -13.05 1.58 14.50
N VAL A 125 -13.47 1.52 15.76
CA VAL A 125 -13.88 2.68 16.56
C VAL A 125 -12.77 2.97 17.58
N VAL A 126 -12.30 4.21 17.60
CA VAL A 126 -11.26 4.70 18.53
C VAL A 126 -11.89 5.71 19.47
N ASP A 127 -11.82 5.47 20.79
CA ASP A 127 -12.13 6.47 21.80
C ASP A 127 -10.94 7.42 21.95
N LEU A 128 -11.16 8.71 21.71
CA LEU A 128 -10.10 9.71 21.64
C LEU A 128 -9.69 10.23 23.02
N ALA A 129 -10.44 9.89 24.07
CA ALA A 129 -10.11 10.29 25.43
C ALA A 129 -9.02 9.39 26.04
N ASP A 130 -9.11 8.08 25.80
CA ASP A 130 -8.19 7.10 26.38
C ASP A 130 -7.40 6.26 25.36
N GLY A 131 -7.71 6.39 24.06
CA GLY A 131 -7.07 5.66 22.98
C GLY A 131 -7.56 4.23 22.82
N SER A 132 -8.64 3.83 23.51
CA SER A 132 -9.19 2.48 23.39
C SER A 132 -9.70 2.20 21.97
N VAL A 133 -9.33 1.03 21.46
CA VAL A 133 -9.68 0.58 20.10
C VAL A 133 -10.65 -0.59 20.18
N THR A 134 -11.69 -0.55 19.35
CA THR A 134 -12.56 -1.71 19.07
C THR A 134 -12.60 -1.95 17.56
N LYS A 135 -12.00 -3.05 17.11
CA LYS A 135 -12.04 -3.48 15.70
C LYS A 135 -13.38 -4.15 15.39
N LEU A 136 -13.93 -3.85 14.21
CA LEU A 136 -15.21 -4.36 13.75
C LEU A 136 -15.01 -5.65 12.92
N PRO A 137 -15.96 -6.61 12.97
CA PRO A 137 -15.85 -7.87 12.23
C PRO A 137 -16.08 -7.74 10.71
N GLU A 138 -16.54 -6.60 10.22
CA GLU A 138 -16.83 -6.42 8.79
C GLU A 138 -15.66 -5.79 8.03
N LEU A 139 -15.26 -6.43 6.92
CA LEU A 139 -14.42 -5.77 5.91
C LEU A 139 -15.26 -4.82 5.05
N VAL A 140 -14.70 -3.67 4.70
CA VAL A 140 -15.40 -2.58 4.01
C VAL A 140 -14.58 -2.00 2.86
N SER A 141 -15.12 -1.02 2.14
CA SER A 141 -14.41 -0.37 1.02
C SER A 141 -13.45 0.74 1.46
N LEU A 142 -12.41 1.00 0.67
CA LEU A 142 -11.53 2.18 0.77
C LEU A 142 -12.06 3.40 0.01
N ALA A 143 -13.33 3.42 -0.38
CA ALA A 143 -13.91 4.56 -1.10
C ALA A 143 -13.80 5.85 -0.30
N TYR A 144 -13.56 7.00 -0.96
CA TYR A 144 -13.14 8.25 -0.28
C TYR A 144 -14.07 8.75 0.84
N PHE A 145 -15.31 8.29 0.84
CA PHE A 145 -16.38 8.69 1.73
C PHE A 145 -16.62 7.70 2.88
N ASN A 146 -15.77 6.68 3.01
CA ASN A 146 -15.91 5.63 4.00
C ASN A 146 -14.77 5.76 5.04
N PRO A 147 -15.06 6.09 6.31
CA PRO A 147 -16.36 6.08 6.98
C PRO A 147 -17.16 7.39 6.87
N GLY A 148 -18.49 7.30 7.00
CA GLY A 148 -19.39 8.46 7.04
C GLY A 148 -19.99 8.71 8.43
N CYS A 149 -19.55 9.76 9.13
CA CYS A 149 -20.05 10.11 10.46
C CYS A 149 -21.26 11.05 10.42
N GLY A 150 -22.19 10.86 11.38
CA GLY A 150 -23.34 11.74 11.58
C GLY A 150 -23.05 12.91 12.52
N SER A 151 -24.10 13.68 12.86
CA SER A 151 -24.04 14.72 13.90
C SER A 151 -24.15 14.16 15.34
N GLY A 152 -24.15 12.84 15.51
CA GLY A 152 -24.27 12.13 16.79
C GLY A 152 -23.28 10.98 16.91
N GLU A 153 -23.61 9.97 17.71
CA GLU A 153 -22.76 8.78 17.97
C GLU A 153 -23.06 7.62 17.02
N GLN A 154 -23.30 7.94 15.75
CA GLN A 154 -23.48 6.95 14.70
C GLN A 154 -22.55 7.23 13.52
N ALA A 155 -22.15 6.16 12.85
CA ALA A 155 -21.47 6.20 11.56
C ALA A 155 -22.07 5.16 10.62
N VAL A 156 -21.86 5.35 9.32
CA VAL A 156 -22.17 4.37 8.28
C VAL A 156 -20.88 3.95 7.60
N LEU A 157 -20.67 2.63 7.54
CA LEU A 157 -19.65 2.01 6.70
C LEU A 157 -20.30 1.43 5.45
N THR A 158 -19.54 1.31 4.36
CA THR A 158 -20.06 0.86 3.06
C THR A 158 -19.14 -0.10 2.32
N ARG A 159 -19.75 -1.05 1.60
CA ARG A 159 -19.09 -1.91 0.61
C ARG A 159 -20.09 -2.36 -0.47
N PRO A 160 -19.64 -2.69 -1.68
CA PRO A 160 -20.52 -3.33 -2.66
C PRO A 160 -20.88 -4.75 -2.22
N GLN A 161 -22.09 -5.18 -2.57
CA GLN A 161 -22.62 -6.53 -2.30
C GLN A 161 -23.50 -6.95 -3.49
N GLY A 162 -22.95 -7.80 -4.39
CA GLY A 162 -23.60 -8.12 -5.67
C GLY A 162 -23.86 -6.84 -6.47
N ASP A 163 -25.12 -6.66 -6.90
CA ASP A 163 -25.59 -5.47 -7.62
C ASP A 163 -26.05 -4.33 -6.67
N GLY A 164 -25.72 -4.43 -5.38
CA GLY A 164 -26.11 -3.49 -4.32
C GLY A 164 -24.95 -2.87 -3.55
N THR A 165 -25.28 -1.95 -2.64
CA THR A 165 -24.39 -1.41 -1.62
C THR A 165 -24.89 -1.87 -0.26
N GLU A 166 -24.01 -2.49 0.50
CA GLU A 166 -24.26 -2.74 1.91
C GLU A 166 -23.95 -1.50 2.75
N LEU A 167 -24.93 -1.09 3.56
CA LEU A 167 -24.84 0.00 4.53
C LEU A 167 -24.79 -0.58 5.94
N LEU A 168 -23.70 -0.32 6.63
CA LEU A 168 -23.37 -0.85 7.95
C LEU A 168 -23.43 0.29 8.97
N THR A 169 -24.54 0.40 9.71
CA THR A 169 -24.70 1.44 10.74
C THR A 169 -24.04 1.00 12.04
N VAL A 170 -23.04 1.75 12.47
CA VAL A 170 -22.28 1.54 13.71
C VAL A 170 -22.77 2.49 14.79
N ASP A 171 -23.09 1.96 15.97
CA ASP A 171 -23.24 2.72 17.21
C ASP A 171 -21.84 2.88 17.82
N THR A 172 -21.29 4.09 17.74
CA THR A 172 -19.90 4.35 18.13
C THR A 172 -19.73 4.35 19.64
N ALA A 173 -20.76 4.69 20.40
CA ALA A 173 -20.73 4.65 21.86
C ALA A 173 -20.64 3.22 22.40
N ARG A 174 -21.24 2.25 21.69
CA ARG A 174 -21.12 0.81 22.01
C ARG A 174 -20.04 0.09 21.22
N ALA A 175 -19.42 0.78 20.25
CA ALA A 175 -18.52 0.23 19.25
C ALA A 175 -19.05 -1.07 18.59
N LYS A 176 -20.32 -1.03 18.15
CA LYS A 176 -21.00 -2.21 17.57
C LYS A 176 -21.81 -1.85 16.33
N LEU A 177 -21.84 -2.79 15.40
CA LEU A 177 -22.83 -2.78 14.32
C LEU A 177 -24.24 -2.95 14.92
N VAL A 178 -25.13 -2.01 14.61
CA VAL A 178 -26.53 -2.04 15.08
C VAL A 178 -27.53 -2.26 13.96
N ARG A 179 -27.11 -2.09 12.70
CA ARG A 179 -27.94 -2.36 11.53
C ARG A 179 -27.06 -2.64 10.31
N GLN A 180 -27.43 -3.66 9.57
CA GLN A 180 -26.86 -4.02 8.28
C GLN A 180 -28.00 -4.10 7.26
N GLN A 181 -27.87 -3.41 6.15
CA GLN A 181 -28.87 -3.45 5.10
C GLN A 181 -28.22 -3.32 3.73
N THR A 182 -28.61 -4.19 2.81
CA THR A 182 -28.25 -4.05 1.40
C THR A 182 -29.30 -3.18 0.75
N VAL A 183 -28.86 -2.04 0.25
CA VAL A 183 -29.65 -1.19 -0.63
C VAL A 183 -29.20 -1.52 -2.03
N ALA A 184 -30.14 -1.69 -2.95
CA ALA A 184 -29.76 -1.72 -4.34
C ALA A 184 -28.99 -0.41 -4.62
N GLY A 185 -27.80 -0.48 -5.21
CA GLY A 185 -27.16 0.71 -5.79
C GLY A 185 -25.68 0.70 -5.69
N GLN A 186 -25.09 1.66 -6.39
CA GLN A 186 -23.85 2.23 -5.96
C GLN A 186 -24.18 3.49 -5.17
N LEU A 187 -24.58 3.30 -3.91
CA LEU A 187 -24.79 4.42 -3.00
C LEU A 187 -23.41 4.88 -2.52
N THR A 188 -23.19 6.20 -2.61
CA THR A 188 -21.93 6.81 -2.19
C THR A 188 -22.18 7.88 -1.13
N SER A 189 -21.15 8.29 -0.40
CA SER A 189 -21.25 9.33 0.63
C SER A 189 -22.36 9.07 1.66
N ALA A 190 -22.53 7.82 2.07
CA ALA A 190 -23.56 7.45 3.03
C ALA A 190 -23.23 7.99 4.43
N VAL A 191 -24.17 8.70 5.05
CA VAL A 191 -24.03 9.29 6.38
C VAL A 191 -25.32 9.12 7.21
N PRO A 192 -25.25 8.94 8.54
CA PRO A 192 -26.43 9.00 9.39
C PRO A 192 -27.16 10.33 9.23
N PHE A 193 -28.47 10.29 9.00
CA PHE A 193 -29.29 11.48 8.80
C PHE A 193 -30.74 11.25 9.24
N GLY A 194 -31.20 12.03 10.23
CA GLY A 194 -32.48 11.78 10.89
C GLY A 194 -32.49 10.39 11.58
N ASP A 195 -33.54 9.62 11.37
CA ASP A 195 -33.66 8.24 11.90
C ASP A 195 -33.09 7.18 10.93
N GLY A 196 -32.50 7.62 9.81
CA GLY A 196 -32.03 6.78 8.72
C GLY A 196 -30.64 7.15 8.24
N ILE A 197 -30.42 6.98 6.94
CA ILE A 197 -29.15 7.29 6.26
C ILE A 197 -29.47 8.25 5.11
N ALA A 198 -28.63 9.25 4.86
CA ALA A 198 -28.61 9.96 3.60
C ALA A 198 -27.43 9.47 2.76
N ALA A 199 -27.62 9.32 1.45
CA ALA A 199 -26.58 8.91 0.53
C ALA A 199 -26.77 9.59 -0.84
N ALA A 200 -25.69 9.67 -1.60
CA ALA A 200 -25.73 10.03 -3.01
C ALA A 200 -26.06 8.80 -3.86
N ASN A 201 -26.92 8.99 -4.85
CA ASN A 201 -27.47 7.92 -5.67
C ASN A 201 -27.77 8.49 -7.08
N GLY A 202 -26.83 8.32 -8.02
CA GLY A 202 -26.85 8.99 -9.33
C GLY A 202 -26.90 10.52 -9.17
N ASP A 203 -27.84 11.20 -9.81
CA ASP A 203 -28.04 12.66 -9.74
C ASP A 203 -28.74 13.14 -8.44
N SER A 204 -29.01 12.23 -7.50
CA SER A 204 -29.92 12.48 -6.39
C SER A 204 -29.26 12.28 -5.04
N VAL A 205 -29.69 13.07 -4.06
CA VAL A 205 -29.54 12.74 -2.64
C VAL A 205 -30.78 11.95 -2.23
N VAL A 206 -30.59 10.79 -1.62
CA VAL A 206 -31.67 9.93 -1.14
C VAL A 206 -31.57 9.73 0.37
N SER A 207 -32.71 9.59 1.04
CA SER A 207 -32.79 8.96 2.35
C SER A 207 -33.04 7.47 2.22
N VAL A 208 -32.46 6.70 3.11
CA VAL A 208 -32.64 5.25 3.26
C VAL A 208 -33.21 4.99 4.65
N ASP A 209 -34.36 4.32 4.69
CA ASP A 209 -34.98 3.92 5.95
C ASP A 209 -34.33 2.67 6.56
N ALA A 210 -34.85 2.21 7.70
CA ALA A 210 -34.32 1.04 8.42
C ALA A 210 -34.58 -0.31 7.71
N LYS A 211 -35.36 -0.33 6.63
CA LYS A 211 -35.64 -1.51 5.80
C LYS A 211 -34.88 -1.47 4.48
N GLY A 212 -34.02 -0.47 4.26
CA GLY A 212 -33.32 -0.25 3.01
C GLY A 212 -34.15 0.42 1.92
N ALA A 213 -35.37 0.91 2.20
CA ALA A 213 -36.18 1.61 1.21
C ALA A 213 -35.65 3.03 0.98
N THR A 214 -35.55 3.44 -0.28
CA THR A 214 -34.99 4.74 -0.68
C THR A 214 -36.09 5.75 -1.02
N SER A 215 -35.86 7.01 -0.66
CA SER A 215 -36.70 8.14 -1.06
C SER A 215 -35.84 9.35 -1.41
N THR A 216 -36.17 10.03 -2.50
CA THR A 216 -35.38 11.19 -2.97
C THR A 216 -35.59 12.40 -2.06
N LEU A 217 -34.49 12.95 -1.53
CA LEU A 217 -34.46 14.22 -0.80
C LEU A 217 -34.22 15.40 -1.74
N ALA A 218 -33.30 15.26 -2.69
CA ALA A 218 -33.00 16.27 -3.70
C ALA A 218 -32.61 15.62 -5.02
N LYS A 219 -33.00 16.24 -6.14
CA LYS A 219 -32.48 15.95 -7.48
C LYS A 219 -31.56 17.08 -7.91
N THR A 220 -30.49 16.76 -8.60
CA THR A 220 -29.43 17.70 -8.96
C THR A 220 -28.99 17.49 -10.41
N GLY A 221 -28.05 18.29 -10.91
CA GLY A 221 -27.58 18.22 -12.31
C GLY A 221 -26.40 17.27 -12.54
N GLY A 222 -25.84 16.70 -11.47
CA GLY A 222 -24.66 15.83 -11.49
C GLY A 222 -24.65 14.95 -10.23
N THR A 223 -23.68 14.06 -10.06
CA THR A 223 -23.65 13.19 -8.87
C THR A 223 -23.29 13.96 -7.58
N PRO A 224 -24.14 13.96 -6.54
CA PRO A 224 -23.79 14.54 -5.24
C PRO A 224 -22.59 13.82 -4.60
N PHE A 225 -21.73 14.57 -3.93
CA PHE A 225 -20.56 14.01 -3.24
C PHE A 225 -20.23 14.79 -1.96
N ARG A 226 -19.46 14.18 -1.04
CA ARG A 226 -19.11 14.74 0.29
C ARG A 226 -20.33 15.23 1.07
N LEU A 227 -21.23 14.30 1.37
CA LEU A 227 -22.42 14.57 2.19
C LEU A 227 -22.01 14.75 3.66
N VAL A 228 -22.44 15.85 4.27
CA VAL A 228 -22.09 16.21 5.65
C VAL A 228 -23.34 16.70 6.39
N PRO A 229 -23.84 15.97 7.41
CA PRO A 229 -24.98 16.39 8.20
C PRO A 229 -24.69 17.66 9.03
N ASP A 230 -25.64 18.58 9.09
CA ASP A 230 -25.63 19.71 10.02
C ASP A 230 -26.57 19.48 11.21
N ALA A 231 -26.31 20.20 12.31
CA ALA A 231 -27.05 20.06 13.57
C ALA A 231 -28.53 20.48 13.49
N HIS A 232 -29.00 21.03 12.37
CA HIS A 232 -30.34 21.60 12.20
C HIS A 232 -31.14 20.86 11.10
N SER A 233 -31.02 19.52 11.10
CA SER A 233 -31.70 18.61 10.15
C SER A 233 -31.43 18.94 8.67
N GLY A 234 -30.29 19.59 8.40
CA GLY A 234 -29.79 19.84 7.06
C GLY A 234 -28.65 18.90 6.71
N LEU A 235 -28.43 18.75 5.42
CA LEU A 235 -27.35 17.98 4.84
C LEU A 235 -26.64 18.87 3.83
N ALA A 236 -25.37 19.15 4.08
CA ALA A 236 -24.47 19.80 3.14
C ALA A 236 -23.96 18.79 2.13
N TYR A 237 -23.77 19.20 0.88
CA TYR A 237 -23.16 18.36 -0.13
C TYR A 237 -22.65 19.20 -1.30
N GLN A 238 -21.83 18.58 -2.15
CA GLN A 238 -21.29 19.18 -3.36
C GLN A 238 -21.88 18.51 -4.61
N VAL A 239 -22.02 19.26 -5.70
CA VAL A 239 -22.43 18.73 -7.02
C VAL A 239 -21.52 19.32 -8.09
N PRO A 240 -20.86 18.50 -8.93
CA PRO A 240 -20.12 18.99 -10.08
C PRO A 240 -21.08 19.58 -11.13
N ASP A 241 -20.68 20.69 -11.75
CA ASP A 241 -21.44 21.43 -12.75
C ASP A 241 -20.46 21.93 -13.83
N GLY A 242 -20.05 21.01 -14.71
CA GLY A 242 -18.95 21.20 -15.64
C GLY A 242 -17.64 21.53 -14.91
N ALA A 243 -16.99 22.63 -15.29
CA ALA A 243 -15.75 23.10 -14.63
C ALA A 243 -15.97 23.74 -13.25
N LYS A 244 -17.20 23.75 -12.74
CA LYS A 244 -17.57 24.31 -11.44
C LYS A 244 -18.03 23.23 -10.47
N VAL A 245 -18.08 23.60 -9.20
CA VAL A 245 -18.75 22.84 -8.14
C VAL A 245 -19.76 23.75 -7.46
N GLN A 246 -20.93 23.20 -7.15
CA GLN A 246 -21.96 23.87 -6.37
C GLN A 246 -21.92 23.35 -4.94
N VAL A 247 -22.00 24.25 -3.96
CA VAL A 247 -22.21 23.91 -2.55
C VAL A 247 -23.70 24.03 -2.26
N ARG A 248 -24.32 22.94 -1.79
CA ARG A 248 -25.77 22.81 -1.64
C ARG A 248 -26.15 22.36 -0.23
N ARG A 249 -27.39 22.63 0.15
CA ARG A 249 -28.00 22.17 1.40
C ARG A 249 -29.41 21.67 1.15
N VAL A 250 -29.68 20.43 1.56
CA VAL A 250 -31.04 19.83 1.57
C VAL A 250 -31.50 19.58 3.01
N THR A 251 -32.79 19.72 3.31
CA THR A 251 -33.37 19.36 4.61
C THR A 251 -33.97 17.96 4.60
N SER A 252 -34.25 17.38 5.78
CA SER A 252 -34.99 16.12 5.89
C SER A 252 -36.39 16.14 5.27
N ALA A 253 -36.96 17.34 5.07
CA ALA A 253 -38.22 17.54 4.35
C ALA A 253 -38.05 17.66 2.82
N GLY A 254 -36.83 17.49 2.30
CA GLY A 254 -36.51 17.59 0.87
C GLY A 254 -36.40 19.02 0.32
N THR A 255 -36.21 20.03 1.19
CA THR A 255 -36.01 21.41 0.72
C THR A 255 -34.55 21.65 0.37
N ASP A 256 -34.23 21.67 -0.92
CA ASP A 256 -32.87 21.86 -1.43
C ASP A 256 -32.56 23.30 -1.88
N LYS A 257 -31.33 23.77 -1.64
CA LYS A 257 -30.84 25.09 -2.06
C LYS A 257 -29.36 25.07 -2.42
N VAL A 258 -29.00 25.79 -3.49
CA VAL A 258 -27.62 26.17 -3.79
C VAL A 258 -27.23 27.34 -2.89
N LEU A 259 -26.09 27.24 -2.21
CA LEU A 259 -25.55 28.28 -1.33
C LEU A 259 -24.43 29.07 -2.01
N GLY A 260 -23.73 28.45 -2.95
CA GLY A 260 -22.65 29.08 -3.70
C GLY A 260 -22.01 28.14 -4.72
N SER A 261 -21.04 28.67 -5.47
CA SER A 261 -20.32 27.90 -6.48
C SER A 261 -18.92 28.47 -6.73
N GLY A 262 -17.97 27.58 -7.03
CA GLY A 262 -16.59 27.92 -7.41
C GLY A 262 -16.06 26.96 -8.47
N THR A 263 -14.80 27.11 -8.87
CA THR A 263 -14.13 26.15 -9.77
C THR A 263 -14.11 24.76 -9.13
N LEU A 264 -14.29 23.70 -9.91
CA LEU A 264 -14.18 22.33 -9.41
C LEU A 264 -12.80 22.11 -8.75
N GLY A 265 -12.79 21.57 -7.54
CA GLY A 265 -11.58 21.37 -6.74
C GLY A 265 -11.05 22.62 -6.00
N SER A 266 -11.69 23.79 -6.17
CA SER A 266 -11.34 25.01 -5.43
C SER A 266 -12.12 25.20 -4.13
N LEU A 267 -13.21 24.45 -3.95
CA LEU A 267 -14.04 24.45 -2.75
C LEU A 267 -14.27 23.03 -2.25
N ALA A 268 -14.29 22.82 -0.93
CA ALA A 268 -14.73 21.57 -0.34
C ALA A 268 -15.69 21.79 0.83
N VAL A 269 -16.67 20.89 0.96
CA VAL A 269 -17.52 20.80 2.15
C VAL A 269 -16.84 19.84 3.13
N ARG A 270 -16.64 20.30 4.36
CA ARG A 270 -16.12 19.54 5.51
C ARG A 270 -17.12 19.62 6.66
N GLY A 271 -17.07 18.70 7.62
CA GLY A 271 -17.83 18.88 8.84
C GLY A 271 -17.46 17.94 9.96
N THR A 272 -17.87 18.36 11.14
CA THR A 272 -17.57 17.71 12.42
C THR A 272 -18.62 18.14 13.42
N GLY A 273 -19.18 17.20 14.19
CA GLY A 273 -20.10 17.58 15.28
C GLY A 273 -21.39 18.28 14.84
N GLY A 274 -21.85 18.05 13.61
CA GLY A 274 -22.99 18.79 13.02
C GLY A 274 -22.67 20.25 12.64
N ARG A 275 -21.41 20.68 12.70
CA ARG A 275 -20.92 21.92 12.08
C ARG A 275 -20.44 21.63 10.67
N VAL A 276 -20.66 22.59 9.78
CA VAL A 276 -20.26 22.49 8.38
C VAL A 276 -19.32 23.62 8.04
N PHE A 277 -18.23 23.29 7.36
CA PHE A 277 -17.25 24.24 6.86
C PHE A 277 -17.18 24.16 5.34
N VAL A 278 -17.06 25.32 4.69
CA VAL A 278 -16.69 25.39 3.28
C VAL A 278 -15.25 25.90 3.21
N THR A 279 -14.32 25.03 2.87
CA THR A 279 -12.91 25.38 2.66
C THR A 279 -12.67 25.78 1.22
N GLY A 280 -11.67 26.65 1.00
CA GLY A 280 -11.24 27.11 -0.31
C GLY A 280 -10.66 28.52 -0.24
N THR A 281 -9.68 28.82 -1.09
CA THR A 281 -9.13 30.17 -1.16
C THR A 281 -10.22 31.14 -1.60
N ALA A 282 -10.45 32.19 -0.80
CA ALA A 282 -11.56 33.13 -0.94
C ALA A 282 -12.95 32.46 -0.97
N ALA A 283 -13.16 31.39 -0.19
CA ALA A 283 -14.44 30.67 -0.13
C ALA A 283 -15.65 31.57 0.19
N GLU A 284 -15.44 32.66 0.94
CA GLU A 284 -16.49 33.65 1.27
C GLU A 284 -17.06 34.39 0.04
N ASP A 285 -16.24 34.60 -1.00
CA ASP A 285 -16.68 35.22 -2.25
C ASP A 285 -17.59 34.29 -3.05
N ALA A 286 -17.32 32.99 -2.96
CA ALA A 286 -18.06 31.94 -3.65
C ALA A 286 -19.38 31.57 -2.94
N VAL A 287 -19.46 31.73 -1.62
CA VAL A 287 -20.61 31.32 -0.78
C VAL A 287 -21.05 32.44 0.16
N LYS A 288 -21.99 33.28 -0.30
CA LYS A 288 -22.33 34.57 0.36
C LYS A 288 -23.37 34.49 1.47
N SER A 289 -24.22 33.46 1.50
CA SER A 289 -25.32 33.35 2.46
C SER A 289 -25.36 31.95 3.05
N LEU A 290 -24.71 31.79 4.19
CA LEU A 290 -24.62 30.53 4.91
C LEU A 290 -25.69 30.40 6.02
N PRO A 291 -26.18 29.17 6.30
CA PRO A 291 -26.88 28.88 7.55
C PRO A 291 -26.01 29.26 8.75
N LYS A 292 -26.63 29.62 9.88
CA LYS A 292 -25.89 30.08 11.08
C LYS A 292 -24.88 29.07 11.63
N SER A 293 -25.07 27.78 11.39
CA SER A 293 -24.15 26.72 11.85
C SER A 293 -23.03 26.39 10.87
N TRP A 294 -22.92 27.16 9.78
CA TRP A 294 -21.91 26.96 8.74
C TRP A 294 -20.91 28.10 8.74
N ARG A 295 -19.67 27.82 8.34
CA ARG A 295 -18.60 28.84 8.22
C ARG A 295 -17.78 28.61 6.96
N THR A 296 -17.39 29.68 6.27
CA THR A 296 -16.35 29.62 5.23
C THR A 296 -14.98 29.71 5.88
N LEU A 297 -14.00 28.98 5.37
CA LEU A 297 -12.61 29.03 5.82
C LEU A 297 -11.70 29.30 4.62
N ASP A 298 -10.94 30.40 4.69
CA ASP A 298 -9.97 30.78 3.67
C ASP A 298 -8.67 29.97 3.82
N VAL A 299 -8.74 28.71 3.36
CA VAL A 299 -7.68 27.70 3.44
C VAL A 299 -7.74 26.84 2.17
N PRO A 300 -6.72 26.03 1.83
CA PRO A 300 -6.81 25.10 0.71
C PRO A 300 -8.07 24.22 0.80
N ALA A 301 -8.71 23.94 -0.34
CA ALA A 301 -9.92 23.09 -0.38
C ALA A 301 -9.67 21.69 0.24
N THR A 302 -8.44 21.18 0.11
CA THR A 302 -8.02 19.89 0.65
C THR A 302 -7.86 19.89 2.17
N ALA A 303 -7.82 21.06 2.83
CA ALA A 303 -7.52 21.16 4.25
C ALA A 303 -8.45 20.31 5.14
N GLU A 304 -7.86 19.72 6.17
CA GLU A 304 -8.56 19.05 7.27
C GLU A 304 -8.88 20.10 8.34
N VAL A 305 -10.07 20.05 8.94
CA VAL A 305 -10.60 21.15 9.76
C VAL A 305 -10.94 20.64 11.15
N SER A 306 -10.59 21.42 12.18
CA SER A 306 -10.91 21.10 13.57
C SER A 306 -12.41 21.20 13.89
N SER A 307 -12.85 20.68 15.03
CA SER A 307 -14.25 20.53 15.41
C SER A 307 -15.03 21.84 15.53
N THR A 308 -14.34 22.97 15.78
CA THR A 308 -14.89 24.34 15.70
C THR A 308 -14.39 25.11 14.48
N GLY A 309 -13.40 24.55 13.76
CA GLY A 309 -12.75 25.09 12.58
C GLY A 309 -11.70 26.16 12.86
N ASP A 310 -11.26 26.27 14.11
CA ASP A 310 -10.29 27.29 14.55
C ASP A 310 -8.84 26.91 14.20
N LEU A 311 -8.60 25.65 13.78
CA LEU A 311 -7.37 25.18 13.17
C LEU A 311 -7.70 24.42 11.87
N ALA A 312 -6.87 24.60 10.84
CA ALA A 312 -6.95 23.85 9.60
C ALA A 312 -5.58 23.31 9.20
N LEU A 313 -5.49 22.02 8.90
CA LEU A 313 -4.26 21.37 8.44
C LEU A 313 -4.14 21.54 6.94
N THR A 314 -3.00 22.05 6.49
CA THR A 314 -2.70 22.29 5.08
C THR A 314 -1.82 21.21 4.46
N SER A 315 -1.08 20.46 5.29
CA SER A 315 -0.30 19.29 4.90
C SER A 315 -0.11 18.39 6.11
N VAL A 316 -0.18 17.07 5.92
CA VAL A 316 0.12 16.07 6.95
C VAL A 316 0.96 14.98 6.29
N GLY A 317 2.07 14.60 6.90
CA GLY A 317 2.83 13.46 6.40
C GLY A 317 4.17 13.24 7.08
N ASN A 318 4.61 12.00 7.07
CA ASN A 318 5.95 11.54 7.43
C ASN A 318 7.00 11.73 6.32
N GLY A 319 6.58 12.15 5.12
CA GLY A 319 7.47 12.44 3.99
C GLY A 319 8.12 11.19 3.39
N SER A 320 7.61 10.01 3.71
CA SER A 320 8.02 8.70 3.18
C SER A 320 6.87 7.96 2.48
N GLU A 321 5.66 8.53 2.43
CA GLU A 321 4.47 7.98 1.78
C GLU A 321 4.73 7.74 0.29
N ALA A 322 5.29 8.76 -0.36
CA ALA A 322 5.71 8.67 -1.74
C ALA A 322 7.01 7.90 -1.94
N SER A 323 7.60 7.36 -0.87
CA SER A 323 8.81 6.55 -0.93
C SER A 323 8.61 5.06 -0.77
N GLY A 324 7.47 4.66 -0.18
CA GLY A 324 7.12 3.28 0.20
C GLY A 324 8.31 2.48 0.77
N GLY A 325 9.06 3.12 1.65
CA GLY A 325 10.25 2.56 2.28
C GLY A 325 10.45 3.16 3.66
N LYS A 326 10.96 2.36 4.59
CA LYS A 326 11.21 2.78 5.96
C LYS A 326 12.37 3.80 5.99
N LYS A 327 12.11 5.03 6.47
CA LYS A 327 13.19 5.99 6.85
C LYS A 327 13.77 5.68 8.24
N ALA A 328 13.04 4.91 9.04
CA ALA A 328 13.40 4.54 10.41
C ALA A 328 13.80 3.07 10.50
N ALA A 329 14.43 2.68 11.61
CA ALA A 329 14.74 1.29 11.90
C ALA A 329 13.48 0.41 11.87
N ALA A 330 13.65 -0.88 11.57
CA ALA A 330 12.54 -1.84 11.58
C ALA A 330 11.77 -1.78 12.92
N GLY A 331 10.44 -1.73 12.85
CA GLY A 331 9.55 -1.61 14.01
C GLY A 331 9.48 -0.22 14.65
N THR A 332 10.12 0.80 14.07
CA THR A 332 10.02 2.19 14.56
C THR A 332 9.11 3.02 13.64
N ALA A 333 8.06 3.61 14.22
CA ALA A 333 7.17 4.53 13.52
C ALA A 333 7.89 5.81 13.06
N GLN A 334 7.54 6.31 11.88
CA GLN A 334 8.05 7.55 11.28
C GLN A 334 7.47 8.77 12.00
N PRO A 335 8.27 9.82 12.28
CA PRO A 335 7.73 11.10 12.71
C PRO A 335 6.82 11.70 11.63
N VAL A 336 5.67 12.23 12.05
CA VAL A 336 4.67 12.88 11.19
C VAL A 336 4.82 14.39 11.33
N GLY A 337 5.07 15.08 10.21
CA GLY A 337 5.02 16.52 10.09
C GLY A 337 3.59 17.00 9.83
N ILE A 338 3.19 18.10 10.47
CA ILE A 338 1.86 18.70 10.31
C ILE A 338 2.01 20.20 10.10
N ASP A 339 1.62 20.68 8.93
CA ASP A 339 1.51 22.11 8.64
C ASP A 339 0.05 22.55 8.82
N ALA A 340 -0.16 23.63 9.56
CA ALA A 340 -1.48 24.15 9.87
C ALA A 340 -1.56 25.67 9.81
N VAL A 341 -2.79 26.17 9.73
CA VAL A 341 -3.11 27.59 9.81
C VAL A 341 -4.24 27.81 10.79
N LEU A 342 -4.26 28.99 11.43
CA LEU A 342 -5.39 29.46 12.24
C LEU A 342 -6.29 30.32 11.34
N PRO A 343 -7.46 29.82 10.87
CA PRO A 343 -8.30 30.54 9.93
C PRO A 343 -8.74 31.91 10.47
N GLY A 344 -8.75 32.92 9.61
CA GLY A 344 -9.03 34.31 10.01
C GLY A 344 -7.82 35.05 10.60
N SER A 345 -6.62 34.46 10.53
CA SER A 345 -5.34 35.10 10.86
C SER A 345 -4.25 34.73 9.85
N ASP A 346 -3.14 35.48 9.84
CA ASP A 346 -1.95 35.15 9.03
C ASP A 346 -1.02 34.12 9.73
N THR A 347 -1.49 33.46 10.80
CA THR A 347 -0.65 32.58 11.63
C THR A 347 -0.55 31.19 11.03
N ARG A 348 0.69 30.76 10.74
CA ARG A 348 1.04 29.39 10.32
C ARG A 348 1.73 28.62 11.43
N LEU A 349 1.33 27.39 11.68
CA LEU A 349 1.89 26.52 12.69
C LEU A 349 2.47 25.27 12.02
N ASP A 350 3.54 24.75 12.58
CA ASP A 350 4.18 23.52 12.15
C ASP A 350 4.42 22.64 13.38
N PHE A 351 4.13 21.36 13.25
CA PHE A 351 4.29 20.38 14.31
C PHE A 351 5.06 19.16 13.82
N THR A 352 5.79 18.51 14.73
CA THR A 352 6.32 17.16 14.50
C THR A 352 5.82 16.25 15.61
N VAL A 353 5.19 15.15 15.23
CA VAL A 353 4.67 14.15 16.16
C VAL A 353 5.44 12.87 15.94
N LYS A 354 6.01 12.30 16.99
CA LYS A 354 6.55 10.94 16.93
C LYS A 354 5.46 9.97 17.35
N PRO A 355 4.90 9.14 16.45
CA PRO A 355 3.88 8.19 16.84
C PRO A 355 4.39 7.24 17.92
N LYS A 356 3.53 6.92 18.87
CA LYS A 356 3.81 5.90 19.89
C LYS A 356 3.42 4.51 19.36
N GLY A 357 4.12 3.49 19.84
CA GLY A 357 3.74 2.08 19.61
C GLY A 357 2.31 1.84 20.10
N ALA A 358 1.59 0.96 19.41
CA ALA A 358 0.16 0.76 19.63
C ALA A 358 -0.15 0.28 21.06
N ALA A 359 -1.31 0.70 21.59
CA ALA A 359 -1.97 -0.07 22.63
C ALA A 359 -2.34 -1.45 22.06
N ALA A 360 -2.29 -2.52 22.87
CA ALA A 360 -2.48 -3.90 22.41
C ALA A 360 -3.71 -4.06 21.50
N GLN A 361 -4.82 -3.39 21.81
CA GLN A 361 -6.07 -3.47 21.05
C GLN A 361 -5.95 -2.99 19.58
N GLY A 362 -5.10 -2.00 19.30
CA GLY A 362 -4.92 -1.46 17.95
C GLY A 362 -4.14 -2.40 17.02
N THR A 363 -3.28 -3.23 17.61
CA THR A 363 -2.47 -4.26 16.96
C THR A 363 -3.03 -5.66 17.19
N GLU A 364 -4.19 -5.85 17.81
CA GLU A 364 -4.80 -7.19 17.93
C GLU A 364 -5.41 -7.61 16.59
N GLN A 365 -5.41 -8.91 16.26
CA GLN A 365 -6.03 -9.38 15.02
C GLN A 365 -7.51 -8.98 14.97
N SER A 366 -7.94 -8.37 13.85
CA SER A 366 -9.32 -8.01 13.63
C SER A 366 -10.23 -9.25 13.64
N PRO A 367 -11.42 -9.17 14.27
CA PRO A 367 -12.44 -10.22 14.15
C PRO A 367 -12.81 -10.53 12.70
N ALA A 368 -12.63 -9.59 11.77
CA ALA A 368 -12.86 -9.81 10.33
C ALA A 368 -11.98 -10.91 9.73
N LEU A 369 -10.85 -11.22 10.37
CA LEU A 369 -9.93 -12.28 9.96
C LEU A 369 -10.23 -13.64 10.63
N SER A 370 -11.27 -13.71 11.47
CA SER A 370 -11.65 -14.92 12.21
C SER A 370 -12.75 -15.76 11.54
N GLU A 371 -13.42 -15.22 10.52
CA GLU A 371 -14.44 -15.94 9.73
C GLU A 371 -14.04 -15.98 8.24
N GLY A 372 -13.60 -17.16 7.77
CA GLY A 372 -13.12 -17.38 6.40
C GLY A 372 -14.25 -17.43 5.36
N VAL A 373 -13.98 -16.87 4.17
CA VAL A 373 -14.90 -16.83 3.01
C VAL A 373 -14.44 -17.83 1.91
N HIS A 374 -15.39 -18.70 1.53
CA HIS A 374 -15.63 -19.58 0.34
C HIS A 374 -14.51 -20.07 -0.65
N THR A 375 -14.36 -21.42 -0.68
CA THR A 375 -14.12 -22.49 -1.74
C THR A 375 -13.15 -22.26 -2.93
N ASP A 376 -12.25 -23.18 -3.38
CA ASP A 376 -12.20 -24.66 -3.50
C ASP A 376 -10.82 -25.28 -3.14
N SER A 377 -10.74 -26.61 -2.97
CA SER A 377 -9.58 -27.37 -2.50
C SER A 377 -8.55 -27.75 -3.58
N VAL A 378 -7.26 -27.49 -3.28
CA VAL A 378 -6.09 -27.96 -4.06
C VAL A 378 -5.56 -29.27 -3.46
N THR A 379 -5.09 -30.18 -4.31
CA THR A 379 -4.52 -31.46 -3.87
C THR A 379 -3.04 -31.25 -3.53
N PRO A 380 -2.56 -31.60 -2.32
CA PRO A 380 -1.15 -31.43 -1.95
C PRO A 380 -0.22 -32.23 -2.87
N GLY A 381 0.93 -31.66 -3.22
CA GLY A 381 2.04 -32.39 -3.85
C GLY A 381 2.68 -33.44 -2.92
N ASP A 382 3.61 -34.24 -3.45
CA ASP A 382 4.24 -35.37 -2.74
C ASP A 382 5.11 -34.98 -1.52
N ASP A 383 5.46 -33.70 -1.35
CA ASP A 383 6.22 -33.16 -0.21
C ASP A 383 5.28 -32.63 0.89
N ASP A 384 5.56 -32.98 2.15
CA ASP A 384 4.72 -32.60 3.31
C ASP A 384 4.86 -31.09 3.65
N PRO A 385 3.81 -30.27 3.45
CA PRO A 385 3.85 -28.84 3.75
C PRO A 385 4.05 -28.54 5.24
N SER A 386 3.82 -29.48 6.16
CA SER A 386 4.05 -29.24 7.60
C SER A 386 5.52 -29.10 7.99
N THR A 387 6.44 -29.59 7.15
CA THR A 387 7.88 -29.61 7.43
C THR A 387 8.75 -29.07 6.32
N SER A 388 8.22 -28.90 5.10
CA SER A 388 8.92 -28.20 4.03
C SER A 388 8.90 -26.69 4.25
N THR A 389 10.02 -26.01 4.00
CA THR A 389 10.04 -24.54 3.97
C THR A 389 9.26 -23.99 2.78
N THR A 390 9.19 -24.74 1.68
CA THR A 390 8.42 -24.36 0.47
C THR A 390 6.92 -24.55 0.65
N ASP A 391 6.12 -23.99 -0.25
CA ASP A 391 4.67 -24.25 -0.38
C ASP A 391 4.41 -25.28 -1.51
N PRO A 392 4.36 -26.59 -1.21
CA PRO A 392 4.07 -27.64 -2.20
C PRO A 392 2.58 -27.71 -2.61
N ASP A 393 1.69 -27.08 -1.86
CA ASP A 393 0.23 -27.02 -2.05
C ASP A 393 -0.25 -25.70 -2.69
N ARG A 394 0.69 -24.85 -3.12
CA ARG A 394 0.44 -23.52 -3.70
C ARG A 394 -0.38 -23.56 -4.98
N ALA A 395 -1.12 -22.50 -5.27
CA ALA A 395 -1.75 -22.27 -6.58
C ALA A 395 -0.81 -21.61 -7.61
N CYS A 396 0.32 -21.06 -7.18
CA CYS A 396 1.21 -20.26 -8.02
C CYS A 396 2.44 -21.03 -8.51
N ALA A 397 2.95 -20.70 -9.68
CA ALA A 397 3.95 -21.49 -10.39
C ALA A 397 5.27 -21.67 -9.61
N VAL A 398 5.82 -20.58 -9.07
CA VAL A 398 7.10 -20.59 -8.34
C VAL A 398 6.86 -20.49 -6.85
N THR A 399 7.42 -21.42 -6.08
CA THR A 399 7.19 -21.50 -4.63
C THR A 399 7.90 -20.37 -3.86
N ARG A 400 7.27 -19.87 -2.78
CA ARG A 400 7.96 -19.08 -1.77
C ARG A 400 8.83 -19.98 -0.90
N ASN A 401 9.79 -19.37 -0.20
CA ASN A 401 10.56 -20.02 0.87
C ASN A 401 11.39 -21.24 0.43
N ASP A 402 11.79 -21.29 -0.85
CA ASP A 402 12.88 -22.16 -1.32
C ASP A 402 14.22 -21.42 -1.11
N PRO A 403 15.16 -21.95 -0.30
CA PRO A 403 16.45 -21.31 -0.07
C PRO A 403 17.33 -21.20 -1.32
N LYS A 404 16.99 -21.87 -2.42
CA LYS A 404 17.66 -21.73 -3.72
C LYS A 404 17.06 -20.65 -4.60
N LEU A 405 15.96 -20.03 -4.17
CA LEU A 405 15.21 -19.00 -4.90
C LEU A 405 15.12 -17.74 -4.04
N GLN A 406 16.09 -16.86 -4.22
CA GLN A 406 16.01 -15.49 -3.71
C GLN A 406 15.98 -14.50 -4.86
N SER A 407 15.27 -13.41 -4.67
CA SER A 407 15.11 -12.32 -5.60
C SER A 407 16.03 -11.18 -5.19
N LEU A 408 16.82 -10.67 -6.14
CA LEU A 408 17.68 -9.51 -5.90
C LEU A 408 16.83 -8.24 -5.87
N GLN A 409 16.91 -7.47 -4.77
CA GLN A 409 16.28 -6.16 -4.71
C GLN A 409 17.13 -5.13 -5.50
N PRO A 410 16.60 -4.54 -6.58
CA PRO A 410 17.34 -3.51 -7.31
C PRO A 410 17.42 -2.20 -6.54
N SER A 411 18.45 -1.43 -6.82
CA SER A 411 18.44 0.02 -6.59
C SER A 411 17.51 0.73 -7.57
N THR A 412 17.09 1.96 -7.24
CA THR A 412 16.30 2.79 -8.17
C THR A 412 17.01 3.03 -9.50
N ALA A 413 18.33 3.26 -9.44
CA ALA A 413 19.16 3.40 -10.63
C ALA A 413 19.14 2.14 -11.53
N GLN A 414 19.19 0.95 -10.94
CA GLN A 414 19.05 -0.31 -11.67
C GLN A 414 17.66 -0.48 -12.30
N ALA A 415 16.59 -0.14 -11.57
CA ALA A 415 15.22 -0.22 -12.09
C ALA A 415 14.99 0.74 -13.28
N GLU A 416 15.48 1.98 -13.19
CA GLU A 416 15.44 2.97 -14.28
C GLU A 416 16.29 2.53 -15.47
N TRP A 417 17.51 2.04 -15.22
CA TRP A 417 18.37 1.48 -16.28
C TRP A 417 17.72 0.31 -17.00
N ALA A 418 17.17 -0.66 -16.27
CA ALA A 418 16.53 -1.81 -16.88
C ALA A 418 15.30 -1.40 -17.70
N THR A 419 14.49 -0.46 -17.19
CA THR A 419 13.33 0.07 -17.91
C THR A 419 13.74 0.81 -19.19
N ASP A 420 14.70 1.74 -19.12
CA ASP A 420 15.18 2.52 -20.27
C ASP A 420 15.72 1.60 -21.38
N LEU A 421 16.47 0.56 -21.03
CA LEU A 421 16.97 -0.42 -21.99
C LEU A 421 15.85 -1.33 -22.51
N ALA A 422 14.90 -1.74 -21.68
CA ALA A 422 13.79 -2.61 -22.06
C ALA A 422 12.85 -1.94 -23.08
N VAL A 423 12.48 -0.68 -22.87
CA VAL A 423 11.61 0.05 -23.82
C VAL A 423 12.30 0.29 -25.18
N GLN A 424 13.63 0.27 -25.19
CA GLN A 424 14.44 0.33 -26.41
C GLN A 424 14.67 -1.06 -27.04
N GLY A 425 14.23 -2.15 -26.40
CA GLY A 425 14.46 -3.53 -26.81
C GLY A 425 15.94 -3.91 -26.78
N LYS A 426 16.69 -3.38 -25.80
CA LYS A 426 18.16 -3.50 -25.66
C LYS A 426 18.59 -3.98 -24.27
N LEU A 427 17.69 -4.57 -23.49
CA LEU A 427 18.03 -5.17 -22.20
C LEU A 427 18.71 -6.54 -22.37
N ASP A 428 19.85 -6.53 -23.06
CA ASP A 428 20.63 -7.70 -23.49
C ASP A 428 21.76 -8.07 -22.50
N VAL A 429 21.69 -7.56 -21.27
CA VAL A 429 22.64 -7.90 -20.21
C VAL A 429 22.68 -9.41 -20.04
N ARG A 430 23.89 -9.99 -20.09
CA ARG A 430 24.05 -11.43 -19.96
C ARG A 430 24.03 -11.84 -18.49
N ARG A 431 22.97 -12.53 -18.07
CA ARG A 431 22.92 -13.25 -16.80
C ARG A 431 23.68 -14.57 -16.95
N ARG A 432 24.63 -14.82 -16.03
CA ARG A 432 25.39 -16.09 -16.01
C ARG A 432 24.51 -17.21 -15.47
N SER A 433 24.86 -18.45 -15.81
CA SER A 433 24.17 -19.62 -15.22
C SER A 433 24.29 -19.58 -13.69
N GLY A 434 23.18 -19.89 -13.05
CA GLY A 434 22.99 -19.78 -11.61
C GLY A 434 22.89 -18.34 -11.11
N TRP A 435 22.27 -17.45 -11.90
CA TRP A 435 21.98 -16.08 -11.49
C TRP A 435 21.26 -16.04 -10.15
N ASN A 436 21.75 -15.21 -9.22
CA ASN A 436 21.24 -15.05 -7.86
C ASN A 436 21.08 -16.34 -7.06
N GLY A 437 21.90 -17.36 -7.33
CA GLY A 437 21.89 -18.62 -6.58
C GLY A 437 20.92 -19.66 -7.13
N SER A 438 20.15 -19.30 -8.17
CA SER A 438 19.22 -20.19 -8.87
C SER A 438 19.93 -21.30 -9.64
N GLU A 439 19.14 -22.15 -10.31
CA GLU A 439 19.63 -23.17 -11.26
C GLU A 439 19.36 -22.76 -12.73
N LEU A 440 19.03 -21.49 -12.98
CA LEU A 440 18.79 -20.99 -14.33
C LEU A 440 20.03 -21.16 -15.23
N PRO A 441 19.84 -21.49 -16.53
CA PRO A 441 20.93 -21.43 -17.50
C PRO A 441 21.34 -19.96 -17.73
N SER A 442 22.28 -19.73 -18.65
CA SER A 442 22.66 -18.36 -19.01
C SER A 442 21.66 -17.76 -19.99
N TYR A 443 21.11 -16.58 -19.67
CA TYR A 443 20.09 -15.91 -20.48
C TYR A 443 20.34 -14.40 -20.56
N THR A 444 19.58 -13.71 -21.40
CA THR A 444 19.40 -12.25 -21.34
C THR A 444 17.93 -11.95 -21.06
N PRO A 445 17.59 -10.91 -20.28
CA PRO A 445 16.20 -10.56 -20.00
C PRO A 445 15.36 -10.41 -21.28
N GLN A 446 15.84 -9.64 -22.25
CA GLN A 446 15.13 -9.47 -23.53
C GLN A 446 15.18 -10.72 -24.44
N GLY A 447 16.10 -11.65 -24.19
CA GLY A 447 16.13 -12.94 -24.89
C GLY A 447 15.03 -13.88 -24.41
N LEU A 448 14.72 -13.88 -23.11
CA LEU A 448 13.60 -14.63 -22.54
C LEU A 448 12.25 -13.95 -22.76
N PHE A 449 12.23 -12.62 -22.74
CA PHE A 449 11.04 -11.78 -22.87
C PHE A 449 11.24 -10.78 -24.01
N PRO A 450 11.16 -11.23 -25.28
CA PRO A 450 11.40 -10.35 -26.43
C PRO A 450 10.36 -9.25 -26.55
N SER A 451 10.78 -8.00 -26.78
CA SER A 451 9.85 -6.89 -26.95
C SER A 451 8.84 -7.15 -28.06
N THR A 452 7.57 -6.86 -27.80
CA THR A 452 6.48 -6.94 -28.76
C THR A 452 6.36 -5.62 -29.52
N PRO A 453 6.40 -5.62 -30.87
CA PRO A 453 6.17 -4.40 -31.64
C PRO A 453 4.77 -3.82 -31.38
N LEU A 454 4.70 -2.49 -31.23
CA LEU A 454 3.43 -1.80 -31.07
C LEU A 454 2.72 -1.63 -32.41
N LYS A 455 1.41 -1.88 -32.40
CA LYS A 455 0.51 -1.43 -33.46
C LYS A 455 0.44 0.10 -33.42
N GLY A 456 0.54 0.71 -34.60
CA GLY A 456 0.76 2.15 -34.75
C GLY A 456 2.24 2.58 -34.78
N GLY A 457 3.18 1.66 -34.52
CA GLY A 457 4.62 1.97 -34.45
C GLY A 457 5.05 2.56 -33.11
N GLY A 458 6.31 2.98 -32.97
CA GLY A 458 6.84 3.55 -31.73
C GLY A 458 7.16 2.52 -30.63
N ARG A 459 7.21 2.98 -29.37
CA ARG A 459 7.52 2.17 -28.18
C ARG A 459 6.77 2.70 -26.96
N VAL A 460 6.75 1.91 -25.88
CA VAL A 460 6.29 2.36 -24.57
C VAL A 460 7.27 3.42 -24.04
N PRO A 461 6.81 4.61 -23.60
CA PRO A 461 7.67 5.55 -22.90
C PRO A 461 8.18 4.97 -21.57
N ALA A 462 9.48 5.11 -21.27
CA ALA A 462 10.07 4.63 -20.02
C ALA A 462 9.29 5.08 -18.77
N GLN A 463 8.81 6.32 -18.75
CA GLN A 463 8.02 6.90 -17.65
C GLN A 463 6.71 6.17 -17.38
N ILE A 464 6.05 5.62 -18.41
CA ILE A 464 4.82 4.84 -18.24
C ILE A 464 5.14 3.55 -17.50
N MET A 465 6.18 2.83 -17.94
CA MET A 465 6.60 1.61 -17.27
C MET A 465 7.10 1.89 -15.86
N LEU A 466 7.91 2.93 -15.64
CA LEU A 466 8.37 3.34 -14.30
C LEU A 466 7.20 3.72 -13.36
N GLY A 467 6.17 4.37 -13.90
CA GLY A 467 4.94 4.65 -13.16
C GLY A 467 4.17 3.38 -12.77
N VAL A 468 4.10 2.39 -13.67
CA VAL A 468 3.57 1.04 -13.36
C VAL A 468 4.38 0.39 -12.25
N LEU A 469 5.70 0.31 -12.36
CA LEU A 469 6.56 -0.30 -11.35
C LEU A 469 6.44 0.39 -9.97
N SER A 470 6.27 1.71 -9.96
CA SER A 470 6.04 2.49 -8.74
C SER A 470 4.69 2.15 -8.11
N GLN A 471 3.64 2.05 -8.94
CA GLN A 471 2.29 1.79 -8.47
C GLN A 471 2.12 0.35 -7.99
N GLU A 472 2.66 -0.63 -8.73
CA GLU A 472 2.49 -2.05 -8.46
C GLU A 472 3.20 -2.51 -7.20
N SER A 473 4.48 -2.17 -7.07
CA SER A 473 5.37 -2.77 -6.07
C SER A 473 6.24 -1.78 -5.34
N ASN A 474 6.15 -0.49 -5.67
CA ASN A 474 7.03 0.54 -5.11
C ASN A 474 8.52 0.33 -5.48
N LEU A 475 8.76 -0.18 -6.69
CA LEU A 475 10.07 -0.60 -7.22
C LEU A 475 10.71 -1.78 -6.45
N LEU A 476 9.90 -2.58 -5.73
CA LEU A 476 10.38 -3.75 -5.01
C LEU A 476 10.34 -4.98 -5.91
N GLN A 477 11.45 -5.69 -6.05
CA GLN A 477 11.48 -7.04 -6.64
C GLN A 477 11.46 -8.11 -5.54
N ALA A 478 12.19 -7.84 -4.46
CA ALA A 478 12.23 -8.69 -3.29
C ALA A 478 11.26 -8.17 -2.22
N SER A 479 11.06 -8.95 -1.17
CA SER A 479 10.31 -8.57 0.02
C SER A 479 10.72 -7.17 0.52
N SER A 480 9.77 -6.46 1.12
CA SER A 480 9.98 -5.14 1.74
C SER A 480 11.08 -5.12 2.81
N ARG A 481 11.49 -6.31 3.26
CA ARG A 481 12.56 -6.55 4.25
C ARG A 481 13.98 -6.45 3.68
N ALA A 482 14.14 -6.60 2.36
CA ALA A 482 15.45 -6.49 1.71
C ALA A 482 15.76 -5.04 1.32
N ALA A 483 16.96 -4.55 1.67
CA ALA A 483 17.49 -3.32 1.11
C ALA A 483 18.01 -3.55 -0.32
N ALA A 484 18.22 -2.46 -1.07
CA ALA A 484 18.85 -2.54 -2.40
C ALA A 484 20.21 -3.25 -2.33
N GLY A 485 20.40 -4.26 -3.18
CA GLY A 485 21.60 -5.12 -3.19
C GLY A 485 21.55 -6.33 -2.26
N GLU A 486 20.49 -6.48 -1.45
CA GLU A 486 20.18 -7.73 -0.76
C GLU A 486 19.29 -8.63 -1.61
N SER A 487 19.21 -9.89 -1.22
CA SER A 487 18.26 -10.84 -1.79
C SER A 487 17.29 -11.34 -0.71
N SER A 488 16.07 -11.66 -1.08
CA SER A 488 15.06 -12.21 -0.16
C SER A 488 14.02 -13.00 -0.95
N ASN A 489 12.90 -13.41 -0.34
CA ASN A 489 11.71 -13.79 -1.10
C ASN A 489 11.36 -12.69 -2.12
N PHE A 490 10.69 -13.07 -3.22
CA PHE A 490 10.09 -12.09 -4.11
C PHE A 490 8.97 -11.32 -3.41
N ILE A 491 8.73 -10.07 -3.81
CA ILE A 491 7.49 -9.38 -3.43
C ILE A 491 6.32 -10.06 -4.14
N GLN A 492 5.26 -10.33 -3.39
CA GLN A 492 4.12 -11.14 -3.85
C GLN A 492 2.83 -10.32 -3.81
N GLY A 493 1.98 -10.51 -4.81
CA GLY A 493 0.61 -9.99 -4.88
C GLY A 493 -0.38 -11.13 -4.86
N GLY A 494 -1.23 -11.20 -3.84
CA GLY A 494 -2.32 -12.17 -3.74
C GLY A 494 -1.88 -13.65 -3.77
N TYR A 495 -0.62 -13.99 -3.46
CA TYR A 495 -0.08 -15.35 -3.61
C TYR A 495 -0.85 -16.41 -2.79
N TYR A 496 -1.31 -16.05 -1.60
CA TYR A 496 -2.09 -16.94 -0.72
C TYR A 496 -3.62 -16.74 -0.84
N GLY A 497 -4.09 -15.88 -1.76
CA GLY A 497 -5.51 -15.52 -1.92
C GLY A 497 -6.20 -15.04 -0.64
N ASN A 498 -5.41 -14.44 0.26
CA ASN A 498 -5.76 -14.23 1.66
C ASN A 498 -6.39 -12.86 1.95
N ALA A 499 -6.65 -12.06 0.91
CA ALA A 499 -7.11 -10.67 1.03
C ALA A 499 -6.26 -9.85 2.03
N GLY A 500 -4.96 -10.14 2.11
CA GLY A 500 -4.02 -9.49 3.03
C GLY A 500 -3.87 -10.16 4.40
N SER A 501 -4.72 -11.12 4.79
CA SER A 501 -4.66 -11.82 6.08
C SER A 501 -3.49 -12.81 6.19
N VAL A 502 -2.65 -12.73 7.22
CA VAL A 502 -1.63 -13.78 7.46
C VAL A 502 -2.13 -15.00 8.20
N HIS A 503 -3.40 -15.01 8.56
CA HIS A 503 -4.03 -16.14 9.23
C HIS A 503 -4.87 -16.96 8.26
N THR A 504 -5.01 -16.52 7.00
CA THR A 504 -5.90 -17.15 6.02
C THR A 504 -5.12 -17.59 4.80
N VAL A 505 -5.40 -18.79 4.31
CA VAL A 505 -4.92 -19.25 3.00
C VAL A 505 -6.15 -19.66 2.19
N ASN A 506 -6.31 -19.05 1.03
CA ASN A 506 -7.32 -19.44 0.05
C ASN A 506 -6.68 -19.54 -1.34
N TRP A 507 -6.17 -20.73 -1.64
CA TRP A 507 -5.49 -20.99 -2.92
C TRP A 507 -6.37 -20.74 -4.15
N ALA A 508 -7.69 -20.89 -4.05
CA ALA A 508 -8.61 -20.63 -5.17
C ALA A 508 -8.75 -19.13 -5.49
N ALA A 509 -8.45 -18.26 -4.53
CA ALA A 509 -8.47 -16.81 -4.69
C ALA A 509 -7.07 -16.22 -4.97
N ALA A 510 -6.07 -17.07 -5.25
CA ALA A 510 -4.71 -16.60 -5.48
C ALA A 510 -4.59 -15.88 -6.83
N ASP A 511 -4.02 -14.68 -6.81
CA ASP A 511 -3.75 -13.86 -8.01
C ASP A 511 -2.37 -14.17 -8.63
N CYS A 512 -1.44 -14.65 -7.81
CA CYS A 512 -0.10 -15.05 -8.23
C CYS A 512 0.72 -13.93 -8.88
N GLY A 513 0.70 -12.72 -8.31
CA GLY A 513 1.55 -11.61 -8.73
C GLY A 513 2.99 -11.74 -8.25
N TYR A 514 3.96 -11.62 -9.16
CA TYR A 514 5.40 -11.73 -8.85
C TYR A 514 6.18 -10.46 -9.17
N GLY A 515 6.97 -9.99 -8.21
CA GLY A 515 8.07 -9.05 -8.45
C GLY A 515 7.67 -7.61 -8.78
N ILE A 516 8.60 -6.88 -9.36
CA ILE A 516 8.55 -5.41 -9.47
C ILE A 516 7.43 -4.88 -10.38
N ALA A 517 7.03 -5.65 -11.38
CA ALA A 517 5.91 -5.33 -12.26
C ALA A 517 4.60 -6.07 -11.89
N GLN A 518 4.61 -6.83 -10.78
CA GLN A 518 3.50 -7.69 -10.35
C GLN A 518 2.95 -8.57 -11.49
N VAL A 519 3.83 -9.36 -12.11
CA VAL A 519 3.47 -10.23 -13.23
C VAL A 519 2.59 -11.38 -12.72
N THR A 520 1.32 -11.41 -13.11
CA THR A 520 0.33 -12.45 -12.77
C THR A 520 0.08 -13.43 -13.91
N SER A 521 -0.01 -12.92 -15.14
CA SER A 521 -0.26 -13.72 -16.35
C SER A 521 0.83 -14.78 -16.54
N GLY A 522 0.46 -16.05 -16.72
CA GLY A 522 1.44 -17.13 -16.90
C GLY A 522 2.09 -17.62 -15.61
N MET A 523 1.68 -17.11 -14.44
CA MET A 523 2.32 -17.41 -13.14
C MET A 523 1.47 -18.28 -12.21
N ALA A 524 0.31 -18.75 -12.66
CA ALA A 524 -0.44 -19.82 -11.97
C ALA A 524 0.21 -21.19 -12.21
N GLU A 525 0.08 -22.11 -11.25
CA GLU A 525 0.55 -23.48 -11.42
C GLU A 525 -0.19 -24.17 -12.58
N GLY A 526 0.58 -24.84 -13.46
CA GLY A 526 0.04 -25.49 -14.65
C GLY A 526 -0.23 -24.55 -15.83
N ASP A 527 -0.09 -23.23 -15.68
CA ASP A 527 -0.12 -22.29 -16.81
C ASP A 527 1.10 -22.53 -17.71
N THR A 528 0.87 -22.49 -19.02
CA THR A 528 1.88 -22.78 -20.05
C THR A 528 2.25 -21.56 -20.89
N THR A 529 1.71 -20.38 -20.56
CA THR A 529 2.05 -19.10 -21.21
C THR A 529 3.55 -18.80 -21.07
N TYR A 530 4.12 -19.12 -19.91
CA TYR A 530 5.56 -19.07 -19.67
C TYR A 530 6.14 -20.47 -19.40
N THR A 531 7.37 -20.68 -19.84
CA THR A 531 8.16 -21.85 -19.45
C THR A 531 8.58 -21.75 -17.98
N ALA A 532 8.92 -22.88 -17.36
CA ALA A 532 9.44 -22.89 -15.98
C ALA A 532 10.70 -22.01 -15.83
N GLU A 533 11.55 -21.94 -16.86
CA GLU A 533 12.71 -21.04 -16.89
C GLU A 533 12.30 -19.57 -16.85
N GLN A 534 11.30 -19.18 -17.65
CA GLN A 534 10.75 -17.82 -17.65
C GLN A 534 10.09 -17.48 -16.31
N GLN A 535 9.26 -18.36 -15.77
CA GLN A 535 8.60 -18.16 -14.47
C GLN A 535 9.64 -17.95 -13.36
N GLN A 536 10.69 -18.78 -13.33
CA GLN A 536 11.77 -18.63 -12.36
C GLN A 536 12.58 -17.32 -12.58
N ALA A 537 12.85 -16.93 -13.83
CA ALA A 537 13.54 -15.68 -14.15
C ALA A 537 12.74 -14.43 -13.73
N ILE A 538 11.42 -14.41 -13.97
CA ILE A 538 10.48 -13.38 -13.49
C ILE A 538 10.56 -13.22 -11.98
N THR A 539 10.74 -14.33 -11.26
CA THR A 539 10.84 -14.34 -9.80
C THR A 539 12.16 -13.79 -9.29
N VAL A 540 13.31 -14.22 -9.82
CA VAL A 540 14.62 -13.93 -9.20
C VAL A 540 15.37 -12.72 -9.78
N ASP A 541 14.98 -12.24 -10.97
CA ASP A 541 15.69 -11.16 -11.69
C ASP A 541 14.75 -10.00 -12.03
N TYR A 542 14.96 -8.86 -11.36
CA TYR A 542 14.19 -7.64 -11.59
C TYR A 542 14.17 -7.21 -13.06
N ALA A 543 15.27 -7.43 -13.80
CA ALA A 543 15.38 -7.03 -15.20
C ALA A 543 14.51 -7.93 -16.11
N ALA A 544 14.43 -9.23 -15.79
CA ALA A 544 13.55 -10.17 -16.48
C ALA A 544 12.07 -9.87 -16.17
N ASN A 545 11.77 -9.55 -14.91
CA ASN A 545 10.44 -9.15 -14.48
C ASN A 545 9.95 -7.87 -15.19
N ILE A 546 10.79 -6.83 -15.27
CA ILE A 546 10.48 -5.59 -16.01
C ILE A 546 10.23 -5.90 -17.50
N ALA A 547 11.03 -6.76 -18.13
CA ALA A 547 10.83 -7.12 -19.52
C ALA A 547 9.50 -7.88 -19.75
N ALA A 548 9.12 -8.78 -18.84
CA ALA A 548 7.83 -9.48 -18.89
C ALA A 548 6.64 -8.53 -18.67
N GLY A 549 6.72 -7.64 -17.66
CA GLY A 549 5.70 -6.60 -17.44
C GLY A 549 5.55 -5.66 -18.63
N LEU A 550 6.66 -5.29 -19.27
CA LEU A 550 6.64 -4.50 -20.49
C LEU A 550 5.91 -5.20 -21.64
N GLN A 551 6.12 -6.52 -21.82
CA GLN A 551 5.39 -7.29 -22.82
C GLN A 551 3.88 -7.29 -22.55
N ILE A 552 3.46 -7.41 -21.29
CA ILE A 552 2.04 -7.34 -20.92
C ILE A 552 1.45 -5.98 -21.30
N LEU A 553 2.14 -4.88 -20.99
CA LEU A 553 1.68 -3.54 -21.34
C LEU A 553 1.61 -3.32 -22.87
N GLN A 554 2.60 -3.83 -23.61
CA GLN A 554 2.60 -3.81 -25.08
C GLN A 554 1.44 -4.64 -25.66
N ASP A 555 1.14 -5.79 -25.06
CA ASP A 555 0.01 -6.63 -25.44
C ASP A 555 -1.32 -5.91 -25.17
N LYS A 556 -1.50 -5.28 -24.00
CA LYS A 556 -2.71 -4.47 -23.72
C LYS A 556 -2.89 -3.34 -24.71
N TRP A 557 -1.83 -2.61 -25.04
CA TRP A 557 -1.87 -1.59 -26.09
C TRP A 557 -2.34 -2.18 -27.42
N ASN A 558 -1.76 -3.30 -27.85
CA ASN A 558 -2.09 -3.95 -29.12
C ASN A 558 -3.53 -4.48 -29.16
N GLN A 559 -4.02 -5.07 -28.06
CA GLN A 559 -5.41 -5.53 -27.93
C GLN A 559 -6.39 -4.37 -28.10
N LEU A 560 -6.12 -3.23 -27.46
CA LEU A 560 -6.95 -2.02 -27.55
C LEU A 560 -6.88 -1.40 -28.95
N TYR A 561 -5.68 -1.33 -29.54
CA TYR A 561 -5.47 -0.82 -30.89
C TYR A 561 -6.27 -1.63 -31.92
N ASP A 562 -6.30 -2.96 -31.82
CA ASP A 562 -7.08 -3.83 -32.71
C ASP A 562 -8.59 -3.60 -32.65
N LYS A 563 -9.06 -3.09 -31.52
CA LYS A 563 -10.45 -2.74 -31.29
C LYS A 563 -10.73 -1.26 -31.59
N GLY A 564 -9.71 -0.49 -32.01
CA GLY A 564 -9.84 0.94 -32.29
C GLY A 564 -9.99 1.81 -31.05
N LEU A 565 -9.70 1.30 -29.85
CA LEU A 565 -9.77 2.04 -28.59
C LEU A 565 -8.49 2.88 -28.44
N LEU A 566 -8.48 4.03 -29.12
CA LEU A 566 -7.35 4.95 -29.16
C LEU A 566 -7.64 6.21 -28.35
N VAL A 567 -6.62 6.70 -27.64
CA VAL A 567 -6.66 7.96 -26.88
C VAL A 567 -5.91 9.04 -27.66
N ASN A 568 -6.52 10.23 -27.82
CA ASN A 568 -5.98 11.42 -28.49
C ASN A 568 -5.24 11.12 -29.82
N GLY A 569 -5.75 10.16 -30.59
CA GLY A 569 -5.18 9.74 -31.88
C GLY A 569 -4.18 8.58 -31.83
N GLY A 570 -3.79 8.11 -30.64
CA GLY A 570 -3.08 6.84 -30.47
C GLY A 570 -1.61 6.85 -30.87
N ASP A 571 -0.93 8.00 -30.83
CA ASP A 571 0.54 8.05 -30.99
C ASP A 571 1.21 7.65 -29.66
N PRO A 572 1.93 6.51 -29.59
CA PRO A 572 2.44 5.97 -28.33
C PRO A 572 3.58 6.79 -27.72
N LYS A 573 4.13 7.79 -28.42
CA LYS A 573 5.16 8.66 -27.82
C LYS A 573 4.61 9.58 -26.71
N TYR A 574 3.29 9.80 -26.67
CA TYR A 574 2.64 10.66 -25.69
C TYR A 574 2.16 9.83 -24.50
N LEU A 575 2.52 10.26 -23.29
CA LEU A 575 2.22 9.54 -22.04
C LEU A 575 0.71 9.34 -21.83
N GLU A 576 -0.10 10.37 -22.07
CA GLU A 576 -1.55 10.34 -21.86
C GLU A 576 -2.26 9.33 -22.78
N ASN A 577 -1.67 9.00 -23.93
CA ASN A 577 -2.26 8.04 -24.86
C ASN A 577 -2.26 6.61 -24.31
N TRP A 578 -1.50 6.34 -23.25
CA TRP A 578 -1.44 5.05 -22.57
C TRP A 578 -2.58 4.81 -21.58
N TRP A 579 -3.47 5.79 -21.35
CA TRP A 579 -4.53 5.73 -20.33
C TRP A 579 -5.33 4.42 -20.35
N LEU A 580 -5.82 4.01 -21.52
CA LEU A 580 -6.62 2.79 -21.66
C LEU A 580 -5.78 1.52 -21.50
N ALA A 581 -4.51 1.52 -21.93
CA ALA A 581 -3.62 0.39 -21.74
C ALA A 581 -3.26 0.19 -20.26
N LEU A 582 -3.09 1.28 -19.50
CA LEU A 582 -2.90 1.24 -18.05
C LEU A 582 -4.13 0.72 -17.31
N TRP A 583 -5.33 1.14 -17.75
CA TRP A 583 -6.58 0.60 -17.25
C TRP A 583 -6.67 -0.92 -17.48
N ALA A 584 -6.32 -1.38 -18.69
CA ALA A 584 -6.31 -2.80 -19.04
C ALA A 584 -5.17 -3.60 -18.36
N TYR A 585 -4.05 -2.97 -18.05
CA TYR A 585 -2.95 -3.59 -17.31
C TYR A 585 -3.44 -3.99 -15.91
N ASN A 586 -4.18 -3.09 -15.26
CA ASN A 586 -4.67 -3.28 -13.90
C ASN A 586 -5.88 -4.21 -13.79
N SER A 587 -6.95 -3.93 -14.54
CA SER A 587 -8.23 -4.65 -14.38
C SER A 587 -8.58 -5.59 -15.54
N GLY A 588 -7.67 -5.76 -16.50
CA GLY A 588 -7.92 -6.53 -17.72
C GLY A 588 -8.79 -5.81 -18.76
N PHE A 589 -9.00 -6.48 -19.89
CA PHE A 589 -9.83 -6.02 -21.01
C PHE A 589 -10.85 -7.09 -21.39
N ASN A 590 -12.13 -6.75 -21.28
CA ASN A 590 -13.21 -7.70 -21.55
C ASN A 590 -13.54 -7.71 -23.04
N LEU A 591 -13.27 -8.81 -23.72
CA LEU A 591 -13.55 -8.94 -25.15
C LEU A 591 -15.05 -9.00 -25.43
N PRO A 592 -15.51 -8.52 -26.61
CA PRO A 592 -16.90 -8.70 -27.04
C PRO A 592 -17.32 -10.17 -26.99
N SER A 593 -18.51 -10.43 -26.46
CA SER A 593 -19.08 -11.79 -26.45
C SER A 593 -19.31 -12.29 -27.87
N SER A 594 -18.91 -13.54 -28.15
CA SER A 594 -19.12 -14.17 -29.44
C SER A 594 -20.56 -14.66 -29.66
N THR A 595 -21.36 -14.75 -28.59
CA THR A 595 -22.73 -15.30 -28.63
C THR A 595 -23.80 -14.27 -28.31
N ASP A 596 -23.42 -13.13 -27.73
CA ASP A 596 -24.34 -12.05 -27.38
C ASP A 596 -23.70 -10.69 -27.72
N ALA A 597 -24.04 -10.16 -28.88
CA ALA A 597 -23.55 -8.86 -29.34
C ALA A 597 -24.01 -7.68 -28.46
N SER A 598 -25.01 -7.89 -27.58
CA SER A 598 -25.51 -6.87 -26.64
C SER A 598 -24.84 -6.93 -25.27
N ALA A 599 -24.01 -7.93 -25.01
CA ALA A 599 -23.26 -8.04 -23.76
C ALA A 599 -22.24 -6.90 -23.64
N PRO A 600 -22.13 -6.25 -22.47
CA PRO A 600 -21.08 -5.27 -22.21
C PRO A 600 -19.70 -5.86 -22.45
N TRP A 601 -18.82 -5.04 -23.01
CA TRP A 601 -17.43 -5.38 -23.27
C TRP A 601 -16.58 -4.11 -23.13
N GLY A 602 -15.28 -4.27 -22.96
CA GLY A 602 -14.33 -3.17 -22.80
C GLY A 602 -13.67 -3.09 -21.43
N LEU A 603 -13.34 -1.88 -21.01
CA LEU A 603 -12.59 -1.56 -19.80
C LEU A 603 -13.53 -1.40 -18.60
N GLY A 604 -13.23 -2.11 -17.50
CA GLY A 604 -14.12 -2.27 -16.35
C GLY A 604 -14.43 -1.00 -15.56
N TRP A 605 -15.62 -0.90 -14.97
CA TRP A 605 -16.13 0.28 -14.25
C TRP A 605 -15.27 0.75 -13.07
N PHE A 606 -14.51 -0.15 -12.43
CA PHE A 606 -13.69 0.17 -11.25
C PHE A 606 -12.67 1.27 -11.49
N ASN A 607 -12.02 1.30 -12.66
CA ASN A 607 -11.02 2.31 -13.01
C ASN A 607 -11.60 3.48 -13.83
N ASN A 608 -12.94 3.58 -13.93
CA ASN A 608 -13.57 4.72 -14.58
C ASN A 608 -13.50 5.96 -13.68
N PRO A 609 -12.91 7.08 -14.15
CA PRO A 609 -12.81 8.30 -13.34
C PRO A 609 -14.15 8.89 -12.87
N ALA A 610 -15.25 8.56 -13.55
CA ALA A 610 -16.62 8.94 -13.21
C ALA A 610 -17.27 8.04 -12.15
N ASN A 611 -16.59 6.95 -11.75
CA ASN A 611 -17.05 6.08 -10.70
C ASN A 611 -17.08 6.81 -9.36
N GLY A 612 -18.24 6.81 -8.69
CA GLY A 612 -18.46 7.54 -7.44
C GLY A 612 -17.62 7.05 -6.25
N LEU A 613 -16.83 5.98 -6.42
CA LEU A 613 -15.78 5.57 -5.48
C LEU A 613 -14.66 6.61 -5.35
N TYR A 614 -14.48 7.46 -6.36
CA TYR A 614 -13.48 8.52 -6.40
C TYR A 614 -14.15 9.90 -6.33
N PRO A 615 -13.55 10.89 -5.64
CA PRO A 615 -14.11 12.23 -5.58
C PRO A 615 -13.99 12.91 -6.96
N ALA A 616 -15.08 13.52 -7.43
CA ALA A 616 -15.17 14.14 -8.75
C ALA A 616 -14.26 15.37 -8.91
N ASP A 617 -13.80 15.96 -7.81
CA ASP A 617 -13.03 17.20 -7.78
C ASP A 617 -11.54 16.99 -7.46
N ARG A 618 -11.06 15.75 -7.53
CA ARG A 618 -9.63 15.43 -7.35
C ARG A 618 -8.79 16.09 -8.44
N LYS A 619 -7.64 16.61 -8.03
CA LYS A 619 -6.60 17.08 -8.96
C LYS A 619 -5.79 15.90 -9.47
N MET A 620 -4.88 16.11 -10.42
CA MET A 620 -3.93 15.06 -10.82
C MET A 620 -3.13 14.56 -9.62
N PHE A 621 -2.94 13.25 -9.50
CA PHE A 621 -2.17 12.65 -8.40
C PHE A 621 -0.77 13.25 -8.30
N LEU A 622 -0.37 13.64 -7.08
CA LEU A 622 0.90 14.31 -6.70
C LEU A 622 1.07 15.75 -7.19
N SER A 623 0.12 16.29 -7.95
CA SER A 623 0.20 17.69 -8.42
C SER A 623 0.01 18.72 -7.29
N SER A 624 -0.58 18.31 -6.17
CA SER A 624 -0.74 19.15 -4.98
C SER A 624 0.36 18.94 -3.95
N GLY A 625 1.23 17.94 -4.15
CA GLY A 625 2.27 17.53 -3.22
C GLY A 625 2.28 16.01 -2.99
N TYR A 626 3.32 15.52 -2.32
CA TYR A 626 3.49 14.09 -2.06
C TYR A 626 2.57 13.52 -0.97
N ASP A 627 1.87 14.37 -0.20
CA ASP A 627 0.80 13.97 0.74
C ASP A 627 -0.34 13.22 0.00
N ASP A 628 -0.53 13.42 -1.31
CA ASP A 628 -1.47 12.61 -2.09
C ASP A 628 -1.19 11.09 -1.93
N ALA A 629 0.06 10.68 -1.72
CA ALA A 629 0.46 9.28 -1.48
C ALA A 629 0.04 8.73 -0.11
N ARG A 630 -0.43 9.57 0.82
CA ARG A 630 -1.12 9.14 2.05
C ARG A 630 -2.50 8.55 1.75
N ASN A 631 -3.15 9.03 0.68
CA ASN A 631 -4.51 8.66 0.29
C ASN A 631 -4.61 8.24 -1.20
N PRO A 632 -3.84 7.23 -1.66
CA PRO A 632 -3.83 6.84 -3.07
C PRO A 632 -5.17 6.27 -3.54
N ASN A 633 -6.05 5.87 -2.62
CA ASN A 633 -7.42 5.41 -2.87
C ASN A 633 -8.34 6.49 -3.49
N LEU A 634 -7.94 7.77 -3.50
CA LEU A 634 -8.73 8.83 -4.14
C LEU A 634 -8.60 8.85 -5.67
N TRP A 635 -7.64 8.14 -6.24
CA TRP A 635 -7.35 8.14 -7.68
C TRP A 635 -7.48 6.74 -8.30
N THR A 636 -7.92 6.70 -9.56
CA THR A 636 -7.90 5.47 -10.37
C THR A 636 -6.47 5.04 -10.69
N TYR A 637 -6.28 3.78 -11.11
CA TYR A 637 -4.95 3.28 -11.45
C TYR A 637 -4.24 4.11 -12.55
N PRO A 638 -4.86 4.46 -13.70
CA PRO A 638 -4.21 5.30 -14.71
C PRO A 638 -3.79 6.68 -14.18
N GLU A 639 -4.60 7.29 -13.32
CA GLU A 639 -4.29 8.59 -12.72
C GLU A 639 -3.04 8.52 -11.83
N ARG A 640 -2.89 7.45 -11.05
CA ARG A 640 -1.70 7.26 -10.20
C ARG A 640 -0.44 7.03 -11.00
N VAL A 641 -0.51 6.17 -12.03
CA VAL A 641 0.65 5.89 -12.91
C VAL A 641 1.12 7.15 -13.63
N LEU A 642 0.22 7.97 -14.16
CA LEU A 642 0.59 9.24 -14.80
C LEU A 642 1.11 10.27 -13.78
N GLY A 643 0.59 10.27 -12.54
CA GLY A 643 1.16 11.04 -11.44
C GLY A 643 2.62 10.65 -11.16
N TRP A 644 2.92 9.35 -11.07
CA TRP A 644 4.30 8.89 -10.92
C TRP A 644 5.18 9.25 -12.12
N ALA A 645 4.66 9.16 -13.35
CA ALA A 645 5.38 9.56 -14.55
C ALA A 645 5.76 11.06 -14.55
N ALA A 646 4.93 11.93 -13.95
CA ALA A 646 5.14 13.37 -13.88
C ALA A 646 6.00 13.83 -12.70
N TYR A 647 5.87 13.18 -11.54
CA TYR A 647 6.50 13.66 -10.29
C TYR A 647 7.62 12.74 -9.78
N SER A 648 7.68 11.49 -10.23
CA SER A 648 8.53 10.40 -9.74
C SER A 648 8.22 10.00 -8.30
N GLN A 649 8.35 8.71 -8.03
CA GLN A 649 8.44 8.20 -6.68
C GLN A 649 9.66 8.80 -5.96
N GLN A 650 9.58 8.97 -4.65
CA GLN A 650 10.73 9.34 -3.83
C GLN A 650 11.43 8.09 -3.26
N LYS A 651 12.68 8.21 -2.83
CA LYS A 651 13.35 7.23 -1.97
C LYS A 651 14.28 7.95 -1.02
N THR A 652 14.64 7.27 0.06
CA THR A 652 15.72 7.72 0.94
C THR A 652 17.05 7.32 0.32
N ASP A 653 17.94 8.29 0.11
CA ASP A 653 19.32 8.03 -0.25
C ASP A 653 20.03 7.39 0.94
N PRO A 654 20.53 6.14 0.83
CA PRO A 654 21.17 5.46 1.95
C PRO A 654 22.50 6.11 2.38
N ALA A 655 23.14 6.90 1.53
CA ALA A 655 24.40 7.58 1.85
C ALA A 655 24.20 8.89 2.61
N THR A 656 23.15 9.65 2.26
CA THR A 656 22.91 10.99 2.83
C THR A 656 21.72 11.05 3.79
N GLY A 657 20.83 10.05 3.77
CA GLY A 657 19.55 10.07 4.46
C GLY A 657 18.52 11.02 3.84
N GLY A 658 18.87 11.72 2.77
CA GLY A 658 17.99 12.70 2.10
C GLY A 658 16.93 12.03 1.23
N THR A 659 15.81 12.71 1.02
CA THR A 659 14.79 12.30 0.06
C THR A 659 15.25 12.65 -1.36
N VAL A 660 15.29 11.67 -2.26
CA VAL A 660 15.66 11.82 -3.68
C VAL A 660 14.56 11.26 -4.59
N LYS A 661 14.48 11.74 -5.83
CA LYS A 661 13.63 11.13 -6.86
C LYS A 661 14.20 9.76 -7.28
N SER A 662 13.32 8.81 -7.50
CA SER A 662 13.67 7.44 -7.90
C SER A 662 14.09 7.35 -9.37
N PHE A 663 13.51 8.18 -10.23
CA PHE A 663 13.75 8.15 -11.67
C PHE A 663 13.45 9.49 -12.35
N THR A 664 13.85 9.59 -13.61
CA THR A 664 13.64 10.75 -14.49
C THR A 664 12.19 10.82 -14.96
N VAL A 665 11.54 11.96 -14.74
CA VAL A 665 10.14 12.20 -15.11
C VAL A 665 10.00 12.56 -16.59
N GLY A 666 8.76 12.52 -17.09
CA GLY A 666 8.44 12.91 -18.46
C GLY A 666 8.60 14.42 -18.70
N ASP A 667 8.56 14.80 -19.97
CA ASP A 667 8.62 16.21 -20.38
C ASP A 667 7.31 16.66 -21.02
N TRP A 668 6.68 17.70 -20.46
CA TRP A 668 5.43 18.28 -20.94
C TRP A 668 5.70 19.64 -21.58
N PRO A 669 5.20 19.93 -22.79
CA PRO A 669 5.47 21.19 -23.48
C PRO A 669 5.07 22.45 -22.69
N THR A 670 4.07 22.36 -21.82
CA THR A 670 3.62 23.47 -20.96
C THR A 670 4.43 23.58 -19.66
N GLY A 671 5.25 22.59 -19.35
CA GLY A 671 5.90 22.42 -18.04
C GLY A 671 4.94 21.99 -16.92
N ASN A 672 3.66 21.74 -17.23
CA ASN A 672 2.62 21.43 -16.25
C ASN A 672 1.79 20.21 -16.68
N ALA A 673 2.12 19.04 -16.15
CA ALA A 673 1.44 17.77 -16.47
C ALA A 673 -0.10 17.80 -16.30
N PRO A 674 -0.68 18.48 -15.29
CA PRO A 674 -2.12 18.61 -15.15
C PRO A 674 -2.86 19.19 -16.38
N ASP A 675 -2.18 19.93 -17.27
CA ASP A 675 -2.81 20.48 -18.49
C ASP A 675 -3.24 19.39 -19.49
N ALA A 676 -2.71 18.17 -19.37
CA ALA A 676 -3.03 17.04 -20.23
C ALA A 676 -3.99 16.02 -19.57
N GLN A 677 -4.37 16.24 -18.31
CA GLN A 677 -5.26 15.36 -17.56
C GLN A 677 -6.69 15.40 -18.13
N PRO A 678 -7.36 14.25 -18.36
CA PRO A 678 -8.77 14.24 -18.76
C PRO A 678 -9.67 14.75 -17.64
N ALA A 679 -10.82 15.33 -18.00
CA ALA A 679 -11.89 15.61 -17.04
C ALA A 679 -12.43 14.29 -16.45
N TYR A 680 -12.95 14.32 -15.23
CA TYR A 680 -13.38 13.10 -14.52
C TYR A 680 -14.53 12.35 -15.23
N ASP A 681 -15.29 13.04 -16.08
CA ASP A 681 -16.43 12.50 -16.82
C ASP A 681 -16.10 12.09 -18.27
N THR A 682 -14.84 12.22 -18.69
CA THR A 682 -14.38 11.91 -20.06
C THR A 682 -14.78 10.52 -20.57
N PHE A 683 -14.90 9.55 -19.66
CA PHE A 683 -15.24 8.15 -19.96
C PHE A 683 -16.66 7.76 -19.53
N CYS A 684 -17.57 8.73 -19.47
CA CYS A 684 -18.96 8.52 -19.09
C CYS A 684 -19.90 9.07 -20.18
N GLU A 685 -20.36 8.19 -21.07
CA GLU A 685 -21.23 8.57 -22.17
C GLU A 685 -22.43 7.61 -22.28
N PRO A 686 -23.68 8.11 -22.18
CA PRO A 686 -24.85 7.24 -22.10
C PRO A 686 -25.01 6.33 -23.31
N THR A 687 -24.60 6.80 -24.49
CA THR A 687 -24.74 6.05 -25.75
C THR A 687 -23.61 5.07 -26.02
N VAL A 688 -22.54 5.09 -25.21
CA VAL A 688 -21.34 4.28 -25.40
C VAL A 688 -21.26 3.17 -24.36
N ASN A 689 -21.32 3.54 -23.08
CA ASN A 689 -21.11 2.60 -21.98
C ASN A 689 -22.23 2.66 -20.94
N ASP A 690 -23.43 3.13 -21.32
CA ASP A 690 -24.56 3.29 -20.42
C ASP A 690 -24.16 4.10 -19.17
N CYS A 691 -23.30 5.10 -19.29
CA CYS A 691 -22.89 5.94 -18.16
C CYS A 691 -23.44 7.36 -18.33
N ASP A 692 -24.21 7.86 -17.35
CA ASP A 692 -24.76 9.20 -17.35
C ASP A 692 -24.61 9.85 -15.96
N ILE A 693 -23.63 10.74 -15.80
CA ILE A 693 -23.44 11.46 -14.53
C ILE A 693 -24.58 12.46 -14.22
N THR A 694 -25.40 12.81 -15.22
CA THR A 694 -26.47 13.83 -15.10
C THR A 694 -27.84 13.23 -14.85
N LYS A 695 -27.98 11.91 -15.02
CA LYS A 695 -29.27 11.23 -14.85
C LYS A 695 -29.21 10.23 -13.71
N PRO A 696 -30.34 10.05 -12.99
CA PRO A 696 -30.53 8.84 -12.24
C PRO A 696 -30.73 7.68 -13.23
N HIS A 697 -30.15 6.51 -12.93
CA HIS A 697 -30.43 5.27 -13.68
C HIS A 697 -31.93 5.10 -13.94
N LYS A 698 -32.31 4.89 -15.20
CA LYS A 698 -33.70 4.74 -15.65
C LYS A 698 -33.92 3.37 -16.28
N VAL A 699 -34.68 2.51 -15.59
CA VAL A 699 -35.34 1.35 -16.21
C VAL A 699 -36.82 1.38 -15.86
N GLU A 700 -37.66 1.32 -16.89
CA GLU A 700 -39.10 1.21 -16.72
C GLU A 700 -39.45 -0.19 -16.20
N GLY A 701 -39.87 -0.27 -14.93
CA GLY A 701 -40.27 -1.53 -14.27
C GLY A 701 -39.21 -2.19 -13.37
N SER A 702 -38.05 -1.57 -13.13
CA SER A 702 -36.99 -2.14 -12.29
C SER A 702 -37.14 -1.79 -10.79
N SER A 703 -36.77 -2.73 -9.92
CA SER A 703 -36.56 -2.54 -8.47
C SER A 703 -35.08 -2.36 -8.11
N GLN A 704 -34.22 -2.24 -9.13
CA GLN A 704 -32.78 -2.06 -9.04
C GLN A 704 -32.43 -0.55 -9.07
N PRO A 705 -31.16 -0.17 -8.83
CA PRO A 705 -30.82 1.09 -8.20
C PRO A 705 -30.05 2.13 -9.01
N VAL A 706 -29.94 3.32 -8.42
CA VAL A 706 -29.53 4.56 -9.07
C VAL A 706 -27.99 4.77 -8.97
N GLY A 707 -27.38 5.46 -9.93
CA GLY A 707 -25.93 5.64 -10.04
C GLY A 707 -25.57 6.24 -11.41
N PRO A 708 -24.35 6.78 -11.61
CA PRO A 708 -23.93 7.24 -12.93
C PRO A 708 -23.83 6.07 -13.92
N CYS A 709 -23.44 4.88 -13.45
CA CYS A 709 -23.60 3.68 -14.25
C CYS A 709 -25.07 3.30 -14.35
N GLN A 710 -25.61 3.35 -15.57
CA GLN A 710 -26.99 3.08 -15.91
C GLN A 710 -27.23 1.58 -16.19
N ARG A 711 -26.53 0.69 -15.49
CA ARG A 711 -26.72 -0.76 -15.62
C ARG A 711 -26.75 -1.41 -14.25
N ASP A 712 -27.69 -2.34 -14.07
CA ASP A 712 -27.84 -3.08 -12.81
C ASP A 712 -26.61 -3.93 -12.46
N ASP A 713 -25.88 -4.44 -13.48
CA ASP A 713 -24.69 -5.28 -13.31
C ASP A 713 -23.39 -4.49 -13.09
N PHE A 714 -23.46 -3.16 -12.99
CA PHE A 714 -22.32 -2.23 -12.95
C PHE A 714 -21.31 -2.38 -14.09
N LYS A 715 -21.72 -2.95 -15.24
CA LYS A 715 -20.84 -3.13 -16.39
C LYS A 715 -20.87 -1.95 -17.36
N CYS A 716 -20.74 -0.72 -16.83
CA CYS A 716 -20.59 0.48 -17.65
C CYS A 716 -19.19 0.60 -18.26
N TRP A 717 -18.84 -0.42 -19.04
CA TRP A 717 -17.49 -0.67 -19.53
C TRP A 717 -17.19 0.20 -20.74
N TRP A 718 -16.08 0.91 -20.70
CA TRP A 718 -15.68 1.82 -21.76
C TRP A 718 -15.12 1.05 -22.97
N ASN A 719 -15.60 1.36 -24.18
CA ASN A 719 -15.25 0.60 -25.38
C ASN A 719 -15.10 1.41 -26.69
N GLU A 720 -14.93 2.73 -26.61
CA GLU A 720 -14.76 3.62 -27.79
C GLU A 720 -13.42 4.39 -27.77
N PRO A 721 -12.92 4.90 -28.91
CA PRO A 721 -11.83 5.87 -28.90
C PRO A 721 -12.27 7.18 -28.24
N VAL A 722 -11.30 7.93 -27.72
CA VAL A 722 -11.57 9.18 -27.01
C VAL A 722 -10.50 10.23 -27.30
N LYS A 723 -10.90 11.50 -27.28
CA LYS A 723 -9.98 12.64 -27.40
C LYS A 723 -10.44 13.78 -26.48
N TRP A 724 -9.55 14.24 -25.61
CA TRP A 724 -9.79 15.38 -24.71
C TRP A 724 -8.76 16.50 -24.85
N THR A 725 -7.60 16.23 -25.46
CA THR A 725 -6.52 17.22 -25.58
C THR A 725 -5.80 17.13 -26.92
N ASP A 726 -4.99 18.15 -27.24
CA ASP A 726 -4.08 18.15 -28.39
C ASP A 726 -2.67 17.81 -27.91
N CYS A 727 -2.28 16.54 -28.08
CA CYS A 727 -1.04 16.05 -27.50
C CYS A 727 0.24 16.74 -28.00
N ALA A 728 0.24 17.34 -29.18
CA ALA A 728 1.41 18.10 -29.63
C ALA A 728 1.67 19.35 -28.78
N ALA A 729 0.63 19.88 -28.12
CA ALA A 729 0.70 21.10 -27.31
C ALA A 729 0.75 20.82 -25.80
N THR A 730 0.22 19.69 -25.34
CA THR A 730 -0.01 19.45 -23.90
C THR A 730 0.56 18.15 -23.37
N CYS A 731 0.58 17.06 -24.14
CA CYS A 731 0.90 15.73 -23.62
C CYS A 731 2.39 15.54 -23.29
N GLY A 732 2.66 14.71 -22.29
CA GLY A 732 4.01 14.38 -21.86
C GLY A 732 4.72 13.47 -22.85
N THR A 733 6.05 13.55 -22.89
CA THR A 733 6.91 12.70 -23.73
C THR A 733 8.04 12.05 -22.94
N GLU A 734 8.64 11.01 -23.53
CA GLU A 734 9.70 10.21 -22.92
C GLU A 734 10.98 11.02 -22.69
N VAL A 735 11.60 10.80 -21.52
CA VAL A 735 12.95 11.26 -21.20
C VAL A 735 13.79 10.07 -20.73
N LEU A 736 14.79 9.67 -21.51
CA LEU A 736 15.68 8.57 -21.13
C LEU A 736 16.89 9.10 -20.37
N LYS A 737 17.25 8.41 -19.29
CA LYS A 737 18.48 8.66 -18.54
C LYS A 737 19.63 7.81 -19.04
N TYR A 738 19.35 6.55 -19.42
CA TYR A 738 20.34 5.58 -19.85
C TYR A 738 20.24 5.29 -21.35
N ALA A 739 21.39 5.30 -22.00
CA ALA A 739 21.54 4.87 -23.38
C ALA A 739 21.63 3.35 -23.48
N THR A 740 21.35 2.79 -24.66
CA THR A 740 21.29 1.33 -24.90
C THR A 740 22.58 0.55 -24.63
N HIS A 741 23.71 1.23 -24.41
CA HIS A 741 25.02 0.63 -24.17
C HIS A 741 25.55 0.94 -22.76
N ASP A 742 24.78 1.67 -21.95
CA ASP A 742 25.18 1.97 -20.58
C ASP A 742 25.20 0.67 -19.76
N PRO A 743 26.26 0.48 -18.94
CA PRO A 743 26.37 -0.71 -18.12
C PRO A 743 25.33 -0.69 -16.99
N GLU A 744 24.95 -1.90 -16.53
CA GLU A 744 24.12 -2.05 -15.33
C GLU A 744 24.73 -1.28 -14.15
N PRO A 745 23.98 -0.37 -13.50
CA PRO A 745 24.44 0.36 -12.34
C PRO A 745 24.85 -0.60 -11.21
N LYS A 746 25.92 -0.25 -10.50
CA LYS A 746 26.38 -1.05 -9.36
C LYS A 746 25.49 -0.80 -8.16
N VAL A 747 25.25 -1.86 -7.39
CA VAL A 747 24.58 -1.81 -6.08
C VAL A 747 25.44 -2.57 -5.06
N THR A 748 25.42 -2.12 -3.81
CA THR A 748 26.10 -2.78 -2.69
C THR A 748 25.13 -2.84 -1.54
N SER A 749 24.96 -4.03 -0.96
CA SER A 749 24.11 -4.19 0.21
C SER A 749 24.67 -3.36 1.38
N PRO A 750 23.81 -2.61 2.09
CA PRO A 750 24.18 -1.97 3.36
C PRO A 750 24.35 -2.97 4.51
N ARG A 751 23.98 -4.24 4.30
CA ARG A 751 23.93 -5.34 5.28
C ARG A 751 24.72 -6.55 4.76
N PRO A 752 26.07 -6.50 4.75
CA PRO A 752 26.88 -7.58 4.18
C PRO A 752 26.84 -8.85 5.03
N ALA A 753 26.82 -10.01 4.36
CA ALA A 753 26.88 -11.32 5.00
C ALA A 753 28.17 -11.56 5.81
N ALA A 754 28.05 -12.28 6.91
CA ALA A 754 29.15 -12.79 7.71
C ALA A 754 29.66 -14.13 7.15
N CYS A 755 30.57 -14.06 6.19
CA CYS A 755 31.01 -15.24 5.42
C CYS A 755 31.98 -16.18 6.16
N ALA A 756 32.70 -15.69 7.18
CA ALA A 756 33.68 -16.45 7.96
C ALA A 756 33.24 -16.59 9.42
N SER A 757 33.58 -17.71 10.04
CA SER A 757 33.36 -17.92 11.47
C SER A 757 34.56 -17.47 12.30
N THR A 758 34.28 -16.79 13.41
CA THR A 758 35.26 -16.44 14.45
C THR A 758 35.39 -17.53 15.52
N LEU A 759 34.60 -18.61 15.44
CA LEU A 759 34.63 -19.70 16.39
C LEU A 759 35.89 -20.57 16.22
N PRO A 760 36.29 -21.33 17.27
CA PRO A 760 37.39 -22.28 17.16
C PRO A 760 37.16 -23.34 16.08
N ALA A 761 38.23 -23.84 15.47
CA ALA A 761 38.16 -24.82 14.37
C ALA A 761 37.49 -26.16 14.72
N ASN A 762 37.36 -26.49 16.01
CA ASN A 762 36.65 -27.67 16.49
C ASN A 762 35.14 -27.43 16.73
N ALA A 763 34.63 -26.23 16.47
CA ALA A 763 33.21 -25.94 16.55
C ALA A 763 32.42 -26.75 15.51
N LEU A 764 31.34 -27.38 15.96
CA LEU A 764 30.37 -28.04 15.09
C LEU A 764 29.28 -27.04 14.73
N ILE A 765 29.49 -26.32 13.63
CA ILE A 765 28.54 -25.33 13.11
C ILE A 765 27.46 -26.06 12.32
N VAL A 766 26.20 -25.82 12.66
CA VAL A 766 24.99 -26.23 11.96
C VAL A 766 24.37 -24.98 11.35
N ASP A 767 24.51 -24.87 10.04
CA ASP A 767 23.96 -23.78 9.24
C ASP A 767 22.45 -23.90 9.09
N ASP A 768 21.80 -22.79 8.76
CA ASP A 768 20.35 -22.70 8.57
C ASP A 768 19.88 -23.30 7.23
N VAL A 769 20.80 -23.42 6.27
CA VAL A 769 20.58 -24.08 4.98
C VAL A 769 21.60 -25.21 4.72
N PRO A 770 21.27 -26.21 3.89
CA PRO A 770 22.22 -27.24 3.50
C PRO A 770 23.42 -26.65 2.73
N ASN A 771 24.59 -27.31 2.82
CA ASN A 771 25.81 -26.90 2.08
C ASN A 771 25.64 -26.84 0.54
N THR A 772 24.55 -27.38 -0.01
CA THR A 772 24.22 -27.34 -1.44
C THR A 772 23.58 -26.03 -1.87
N VAL A 773 23.07 -25.21 -0.95
CA VAL A 773 22.52 -23.89 -1.24
C VAL A 773 23.66 -22.92 -1.55
N LYS A 774 23.48 -22.13 -2.62
CA LYS A 774 24.51 -21.24 -3.17
C LYS A 774 24.13 -19.79 -2.92
N PHE A 775 24.79 -19.13 -1.95
CA PHE A 775 24.64 -17.69 -1.78
C PHE A 775 25.26 -16.92 -2.96
N ARG A 776 24.46 -16.06 -3.59
CA ARG A 776 24.89 -15.12 -4.63
C ARG A 776 24.08 -13.84 -4.56
N VAL A 777 24.70 -12.75 -5.01
CA VAL A 777 24.06 -11.47 -5.26
C VAL A 777 24.27 -11.14 -6.73
N GLY A 778 23.22 -11.31 -7.53
CA GLY A 778 23.30 -11.37 -8.98
C GLY A 778 24.28 -12.45 -9.45
N SER A 779 25.32 -12.06 -10.18
CA SER A 779 26.38 -12.98 -10.64
C SER A 779 27.53 -13.17 -9.65
N ALA A 780 27.62 -12.35 -8.60
CA ALA A 780 28.70 -12.40 -7.63
C ALA A 780 28.41 -13.41 -6.51
N ASN A 781 29.45 -14.00 -5.93
CA ASN A 781 29.36 -14.67 -4.63
C ASN A 781 30.19 -13.83 -3.64
N PRO A 782 29.55 -13.00 -2.79
CA PRO A 782 30.26 -12.16 -1.82
C PRO A 782 31.12 -12.96 -0.83
N CYS A 783 30.77 -14.21 -0.55
CA CYS A 783 31.49 -15.10 0.36
C CYS A 783 32.58 -15.96 -0.31
N ALA A 784 32.82 -15.78 -1.62
CA ALA A 784 33.83 -16.55 -2.33
C ALA A 784 35.23 -16.37 -1.70
N GLY A 785 35.86 -17.50 -1.32
CA GLY A 785 37.19 -17.52 -0.75
C GLY A 785 37.29 -17.07 0.73
N GLN A 786 36.17 -16.72 1.36
CA GLN A 786 36.15 -16.28 2.77
C GLN A 786 35.72 -17.38 3.75
N ARG A 787 34.93 -18.37 3.28
CA ARG A 787 34.35 -19.42 4.13
C ARG A 787 35.43 -20.33 4.71
N ASN A 788 35.59 -20.32 6.04
CA ASN A 788 36.52 -21.17 6.81
C ASN A 788 35.81 -22.29 7.60
N TRP A 789 34.57 -22.62 7.23
CA TRP A 789 33.70 -23.54 7.94
C TRP A 789 32.82 -24.34 6.95
N THR A 790 32.13 -25.36 7.45
CA THR A 790 31.15 -26.15 6.68
C THR A 790 30.04 -26.57 7.63
N SER A 791 28.80 -26.58 7.17
CA SER A 791 27.68 -27.04 7.99
C SER A 791 27.85 -28.53 8.33
N ARG A 792 27.69 -28.88 9.61
CA ARG A 792 27.82 -30.22 10.20
C ARG A 792 26.54 -30.63 10.92
N GLY A 793 25.41 -30.51 10.23
CA GLY A 793 24.09 -30.84 10.77
C GLY A 793 22.97 -30.37 9.85
N THR A 794 21.78 -30.25 10.42
CA THR A 794 20.59 -29.73 9.75
C THR A 794 19.80 -28.81 10.66
N LEU A 795 19.29 -27.72 10.12
CA LEU A 795 18.10 -27.04 10.63
C LEU A 795 16.87 -27.63 9.94
N LYS A 796 15.84 -27.98 10.73
CA LYS A 796 14.53 -28.42 10.22
C LYS A 796 13.42 -27.57 10.80
N PHE A 797 12.38 -27.34 10.01
CA PHE A 797 11.23 -26.55 10.41
C PHE A 797 9.98 -27.42 10.60
N THR A 798 9.12 -26.98 11.51
CA THR A 798 7.72 -27.40 11.58
C THR A 798 6.83 -26.17 11.59
N PHE A 799 5.77 -26.21 10.80
CA PHE A 799 4.88 -25.08 10.56
C PHE A 799 3.52 -25.28 11.24
N GLY A 800 3.07 -24.25 11.95
CA GLY A 800 1.72 -24.16 12.49
C GLY A 800 0.69 -24.27 11.36
N SER A 801 -0.37 -25.03 11.61
CA SER A 801 -1.43 -25.31 10.64
C SER A 801 -2.79 -24.85 11.15
N ALA A 802 -3.69 -24.54 10.23
CA ALA A 802 -5.10 -24.31 10.50
C ALA A 802 -5.98 -25.24 9.66
N GLN A 803 -7.18 -25.54 10.15
CA GLN A 803 -8.24 -26.13 9.32
C GLN A 803 -9.04 -24.99 8.70
N GLN A 804 -8.96 -24.85 7.38
CA GLN A 804 -9.68 -23.82 6.63
C GLN A 804 -10.33 -24.47 5.42
N ASN A 805 -11.61 -24.20 5.21
CA ASN A 805 -12.37 -24.73 4.06
C ASN A 805 -12.27 -26.27 3.89
N GLY A 806 -12.20 -27.02 5.00
CA GLY A 806 -12.10 -28.48 4.97
C GLY A 806 -10.72 -29.03 4.59
N ALA A 807 -9.69 -28.17 4.51
CA ALA A 807 -8.31 -28.56 4.26
C ALA A 807 -7.39 -28.07 5.38
N THR A 808 -6.29 -28.81 5.59
CA THR A 808 -5.17 -28.34 6.40
C THR A 808 -4.35 -27.36 5.57
N VAL A 809 -4.18 -26.14 6.06
CA VAL A 809 -3.34 -25.09 5.45
C VAL A 809 -2.30 -24.59 6.46
N TYR A 810 -1.29 -23.85 6.00
CA TYR A 810 -0.15 -23.41 6.82
C TYR A 810 0.03 -21.88 6.81
N PRO A 811 -0.84 -21.12 7.51
CA PRO A 811 -0.74 -19.66 7.56
C PRO A 811 0.61 -19.16 8.10
N SER A 812 1.26 -19.93 8.99
CA SER A 812 2.61 -19.65 9.49
C SER A 812 3.68 -19.44 8.41
N LYS A 813 3.46 -19.87 7.16
CA LYS A 813 4.38 -19.63 6.03
C LYS A 813 4.21 -18.27 5.36
N ILE A 814 3.09 -17.59 5.56
CA ILE A 814 2.80 -16.29 4.94
C ILE A 814 3.80 -15.23 5.41
N ASP A 815 4.05 -15.21 6.73
CA ASP A 815 5.03 -14.34 7.42
C ASP A 815 6.35 -15.06 7.72
N PHE A 816 6.65 -16.16 7.01
CA PHE A 816 7.96 -16.79 7.03
C PHE A 816 8.78 -16.27 5.85
N HIS A 817 9.97 -15.74 6.13
CA HIS A 817 10.82 -15.09 5.14
C HIS A 817 12.26 -15.58 5.23
N GLN A 818 12.99 -15.39 4.13
CA GLN A 818 14.44 -15.59 4.01
C GLN A 818 15.12 -14.31 3.54
N LEU A 819 16.33 -14.04 4.02
CA LEU A 819 17.18 -12.96 3.52
C LEU A 819 18.59 -13.47 3.20
N GLY A 820 19.19 -12.89 2.18
CA GLY A 820 20.55 -13.11 1.71
C GLY A 820 21.57 -12.27 2.47
N ALA A 821 21.58 -12.38 3.80
CA ALA A 821 22.53 -11.74 4.72
C ALA A 821 22.79 -12.69 5.91
N GLY A 822 23.19 -12.19 7.08
CA GLY A 822 23.50 -13.07 8.21
C GLY A 822 24.75 -13.93 8.00
N PHE A 823 24.92 -14.98 8.79
CA PHE A 823 26.05 -15.90 8.66
C PHE A 823 25.90 -16.78 7.42
N GLY A 824 26.99 -16.97 6.67
CA GLY A 824 26.96 -17.74 5.43
C GLY A 824 26.17 -17.12 4.27
N GLY A 825 25.49 -15.99 4.48
CA GLY A 825 24.70 -15.29 3.48
C GLY A 825 23.27 -15.82 3.34
N HIS A 826 22.74 -16.48 4.37
CA HIS A 826 21.33 -16.82 4.45
C HIS A 826 20.86 -16.78 5.91
N PHE A 827 19.64 -16.30 6.17
CA PHE A 827 18.93 -16.57 7.42
C PHE A 827 17.41 -16.54 7.19
N TRP A 828 16.66 -17.17 8.09
CA TRP A 828 15.20 -17.17 8.13
C TRP A 828 14.68 -16.24 9.21
N LEU A 829 13.49 -15.67 9.02
CA LEU A 829 12.79 -14.93 10.07
C LEU A 829 11.26 -15.05 9.97
N THR A 830 10.60 -14.72 11.08
CA THR A 830 9.17 -14.45 11.17
C THR A 830 8.93 -13.45 12.31
N HIS A 831 7.68 -13.07 12.59
CA HIS A 831 7.36 -12.24 13.76
C HIS A 831 6.82 -13.05 14.93
N THR A 832 7.15 -12.62 16.15
CA THR A 832 6.71 -13.30 17.36
C THR A 832 5.24 -13.07 17.64
N ARG A 833 4.51 -14.12 18.02
CA ARG A 833 3.10 -14.07 18.42
C ARG A 833 2.89 -14.72 19.78
N VAL A 834 1.84 -14.34 20.49
CA VAL A 834 1.43 -15.07 21.71
C VAL A 834 1.08 -16.53 21.40
N PRO A 835 1.33 -17.48 22.32
CA PRO A 835 1.17 -18.93 22.06
C PRO A 835 -0.23 -19.40 21.66
N SER A 836 -1.27 -18.57 21.80
CA SER A 836 -2.62 -18.89 21.33
C SER A 836 -2.75 -18.90 19.80
N PHE A 837 -1.86 -18.22 19.06
CA PHE A 837 -1.82 -18.22 17.59
C PHE A 837 -1.06 -19.43 17.04
N THR A 838 -1.54 -20.63 17.35
CA THR A 838 -0.83 -21.90 17.05
C THR A 838 -0.61 -22.13 15.54
N ASP A 839 -1.48 -21.58 14.69
CA ASP A 839 -1.39 -21.61 13.24
C ASP A 839 -0.30 -20.70 12.64
N SER A 840 0.24 -19.80 13.45
CA SER A 840 1.25 -18.80 13.10
C SER A 840 2.63 -19.14 13.68
N VAL A 841 2.75 -20.24 14.41
CA VAL A 841 4.01 -20.65 15.04
C VAL A 841 4.90 -21.37 14.04
N VAL A 842 6.16 -20.94 13.96
CA VAL A 842 7.24 -21.64 13.26
C VAL A 842 8.22 -22.16 14.30
N THR A 843 8.62 -23.42 14.18
CA THR A 843 9.66 -24.01 15.04
C THR A 843 10.82 -24.48 14.18
N GLY A 844 12.00 -23.89 14.38
CA GLY A 844 13.26 -24.36 13.81
C GLY A 844 14.04 -25.20 14.82
N THR A 845 14.61 -26.33 14.39
CA THR A 845 15.44 -27.22 15.23
C THR A 845 16.78 -27.52 14.56
N TRP A 846 17.87 -27.08 15.18
CA TRP A 846 19.24 -27.43 14.79
C TRP A 846 19.64 -28.77 15.42
N THR A 847 20.14 -29.68 14.59
CA THR A 847 20.68 -30.99 15.00
C THR A 847 22.05 -31.21 14.35
N PRO A 848 23.13 -31.47 15.11
CA PRO A 848 24.43 -31.77 14.53
C PRO A 848 24.46 -33.18 13.92
N ASP A 849 25.40 -33.41 13.01
CA ASP A 849 25.59 -34.66 12.26
C ASP A 849 26.13 -35.84 13.09
N ARG A 850 26.37 -35.63 14.39
CA ARG A 850 26.97 -36.61 15.29
C ARG A 850 26.60 -36.39 16.75
N LYS A 851 26.90 -37.41 17.55
CA LYS A 851 26.83 -37.35 19.01
C LYS A 851 27.91 -36.45 19.59
N ILE A 852 27.57 -35.73 20.65
CA ILE A 852 28.50 -34.98 21.49
C ILE A 852 28.51 -35.65 22.86
N ALA A 853 29.71 -35.98 23.35
CA ALA A 853 29.91 -36.55 24.66
C ALA A 853 30.83 -35.63 25.47
N GLY A 854 30.30 -35.04 26.54
CA GLY A 854 31.01 -34.09 27.40
C GLY A 854 30.59 -32.64 27.18
N SER A 855 31.31 -31.72 27.83
CA SER A 855 30.97 -30.30 27.89
C SER A 855 31.17 -29.60 26.55
N ALA A 856 30.15 -28.89 26.08
CA ALA A 856 30.26 -27.97 24.95
C ALA A 856 29.49 -26.67 25.23
N GLU A 857 30.03 -25.56 24.74
CA GLU A 857 29.32 -24.29 24.69
C GLU A 857 28.41 -24.25 23.47
N VAL A 858 27.16 -23.85 23.66
CA VAL A 858 26.19 -23.64 22.58
C VAL A 858 26.20 -22.16 22.21
N MET A 859 26.54 -21.87 20.96
CA MET A 859 26.56 -20.53 20.40
C MET A 859 25.48 -20.42 19.31
N VAL A 860 24.74 -19.33 19.27
CA VAL A 860 23.84 -19.00 18.16
C VAL A 860 24.37 -17.78 17.42
N HIS A 861 24.33 -17.80 16.10
CA HIS A 861 24.60 -16.62 15.31
C HIS A 861 23.30 -15.81 15.18
N LEU A 862 23.40 -14.51 15.40
CA LEU A 862 22.30 -13.56 15.25
C LEU A 862 22.65 -12.58 14.14
N PRO A 863 21.74 -12.36 13.16
CA PRO A 863 21.96 -11.45 12.07
C PRO A 863 21.98 -9.99 12.56
N ASP A 864 22.46 -9.09 11.71
CA ASP A 864 22.56 -7.66 12.03
C ASP A 864 21.25 -6.89 11.87
N HIS A 865 20.21 -7.48 11.31
CA HIS A 865 18.88 -6.89 11.14
C HIS A 865 17.79 -7.97 11.09
N GLU A 866 16.52 -7.57 11.23
CA GLU A 866 15.34 -8.46 11.25
C GLU A 866 15.44 -9.62 12.28
N ALA A 867 16.12 -9.35 13.40
CA ALA A 867 16.19 -10.18 14.60
C ALA A 867 16.22 -9.27 15.84
N ASN A 868 15.05 -8.97 16.41
CA ASN A 868 14.92 -7.93 17.45
C ASN A 868 13.98 -8.29 18.59
N THR A 869 13.50 -9.55 18.67
CA THR A 869 12.73 -9.99 19.83
C THR A 869 13.56 -9.90 21.12
N PRO A 870 12.99 -9.36 22.21
CA PRO A 870 13.67 -9.32 23.51
C PRO A 870 13.68 -10.69 24.23
N SER A 871 12.85 -11.64 23.79
CA SER A 871 12.46 -12.81 24.58
C SER A 871 12.52 -14.14 23.80
N ALA A 872 13.56 -14.37 22.99
CA ALA A 872 13.74 -15.62 22.26
C ALA A 872 14.15 -16.78 23.21
N THR A 873 13.30 -17.79 23.33
CA THR A 873 13.51 -18.94 24.23
C THR A 873 13.97 -20.18 23.46
N TYR A 874 15.23 -20.54 23.64
CA TYR A 874 15.85 -21.73 23.06
C TYR A 874 15.68 -22.93 23.98
N ARG A 875 15.21 -24.05 23.42
CA ARG A 875 15.10 -25.34 24.13
C ARG A 875 16.25 -26.24 23.70
N ILE A 876 17.10 -26.62 24.65
CA ILE A 876 18.36 -27.31 24.44
C ILE A 876 18.20 -28.74 24.98
N ASP A 877 18.07 -29.71 24.08
CA ASP A 877 18.06 -31.14 24.40
C ASP A 877 19.50 -31.65 24.51
N LEU A 878 19.84 -32.22 25.67
CA LEU A 878 21.19 -32.71 25.97
C LEU A 878 21.51 -34.08 25.33
N GLY A 879 20.55 -34.68 24.63
CA GLY A 879 20.66 -35.95 23.93
C GLY A 879 20.40 -37.17 24.81
N ASP A 880 20.00 -36.97 26.08
CA ASP A 880 19.59 -38.01 27.03
C ASP A 880 18.11 -37.87 27.47
N GLY A 881 17.34 -37.01 26.79
CA GLY A 881 15.96 -36.68 27.14
C GLY A 881 15.83 -35.52 28.12
N THR A 882 16.94 -35.01 28.67
CA THR A 882 16.95 -33.76 29.46
C THR A 882 16.88 -32.55 28.53
N VAL A 883 15.93 -31.64 28.79
CA VAL A 883 15.79 -30.38 28.07
C VAL A 883 15.98 -29.20 29.03
N VAL A 884 16.80 -28.24 28.63
CA VAL A 884 17.01 -26.98 29.35
C VAL A 884 16.57 -25.81 28.49
N GLU A 885 16.02 -24.76 29.08
CA GLU A 885 15.59 -23.56 28.35
C GLU A 885 16.51 -22.37 28.64
N LYS A 886 16.77 -21.58 27.60
CA LYS A 886 17.54 -20.35 27.69
C LYS A 886 16.84 -19.25 26.91
N THR A 887 16.45 -18.18 27.60
CA THR A 887 15.91 -16.97 26.98
C THR A 887 17.00 -15.92 26.82
N ILE A 888 17.09 -15.34 25.63
CA ILE A 888 17.97 -14.19 25.31
C ILE A 888 17.21 -13.17 24.44
N SER A 889 17.70 -11.94 24.40
CA SER A 889 17.33 -11.02 23.32
C SER A 889 18.10 -11.37 22.06
N GLN A 890 17.45 -11.25 20.89
CA GLN A 890 18.10 -11.39 19.60
C GLN A 890 18.65 -10.07 19.03
N ASP A 891 18.39 -8.93 19.68
CA ASP A 891 18.88 -7.64 19.23
C ASP A 891 20.40 -7.52 19.48
N THR A 892 21.16 -7.42 18.39
CA THR A 892 22.61 -7.28 18.38
C THR A 892 23.09 -5.83 18.24
N GLY A 893 22.17 -4.87 18.20
CA GLY A 893 22.47 -3.46 17.94
C GLY A 893 23.03 -3.25 16.54
N GLY A 894 22.55 -4.00 15.56
CA GLY A 894 22.93 -3.83 14.16
C GLY A 894 24.19 -4.60 13.74
N LYS A 895 24.50 -5.75 14.33
CA LYS A 895 25.76 -6.49 14.06
C LYS A 895 25.57 -8.00 13.97
N ASN A 896 26.19 -8.62 12.96
CA ASN A 896 26.31 -10.07 12.90
C ASN A 896 27.19 -10.57 14.06
N ALA A 897 26.66 -11.44 14.92
CA ALA A 897 27.35 -11.85 16.14
C ALA A 897 27.04 -13.29 16.58
N TRP A 898 28.06 -13.99 17.06
CA TRP A 898 27.90 -15.23 17.83
C TRP A 898 27.60 -14.90 19.30
N VAL A 899 26.47 -15.39 19.81
CA VAL A 899 26.01 -15.20 21.19
C VAL A 899 25.93 -16.54 21.91
N SER A 900 26.43 -16.59 23.15
CA SER A 900 26.41 -17.81 23.96
C SER A 900 25.03 -18.05 24.56
N LEU A 901 24.48 -19.24 24.36
CA LEU A 901 23.30 -19.75 25.07
C LEU A 901 23.70 -20.39 26.42
N GLY A 902 24.95 -20.85 26.53
CA GLY A 902 25.50 -21.44 27.75
C GLY A 902 26.37 -22.66 27.46
N SER A 903 26.97 -23.21 28.51
CA SER A 903 27.74 -24.47 28.46
C SER A 903 26.96 -25.61 29.10
N TYR A 904 26.91 -26.76 28.41
CA TYR A 904 26.12 -27.92 28.83
C TYR A 904 26.90 -29.22 28.63
N ASP A 905 26.59 -30.23 29.44
CA ASP A 905 27.14 -31.58 29.31
C ASP A 905 26.23 -32.46 28.46
N PHE A 906 26.70 -32.79 27.25
CA PHE A 906 25.95 -33.60 26.29
C PHE A 906 26.25 -35.08 26.43
N LYS A 907 25.21 -35.92 26.26
CA LYS A 907 25.30 -37.39 26.43
C LYS A 907 24.70 -38.17 25.26
N GLY A 908 24.53 -37.52 24.11
CA GLY A 908 23.89 -38.09 22.94
C GLY A 908 24.03 -37.18 21.72
N THR A 909 23.09 -37.29 20.78
CA THR A 909 22.96 -36.28 19.71
C THR A 909 22.09 -35.15 20.27
N PRO A 910 22.65 -33.97 20.54
CA PRO A 910 21.84 -32.87 21.05
C PRO A 910 20.94 -32.29 19.96
N SER A 911 19.96 -31.50 20.38
CA SER A 911 19.25 -30.60 19.48
C SER A 911 18.95 -29.28 20.19
N VAL A 912 18.84 -28.21 19.42
CA VAL A 912 18.36 -26.92 19.94
C VAL A 912 17.18 -26.50 19.09
N SER A 913 16.04 -26.22 19.71
CA SER A 913 14.87 -25.70 19.02
C SER A 913 14.52 -24.30 19.48
N LEU A 914 14.03 -23.50 18.54
CA LEU A 914 13.53 -22.16 18.75
C LEU A 914 12.15 -22.08 18.10
N ARG A 915 11.15 -21.65 18.90
CA ARG A 915 9.78 -21.43 18.45
C ARG A 915 9.52 -19.92 18.36
N SER A 916 8.70 -19.50 17.41
CA SER A 916 8.33 -18.09 17.27
C SER A 916 7.28 -17.59 18.27
N ASP A 917 6.62 -18.47 19.02
CA ASP A 917 5.69 -18.05 20.06
C ASP A 917 6.42 -17.51 21.30
N THR A 918 6.11 -16.27 21.67
CA THR A 918 6.62 -15.62 22.89
C THR A 918 5.47 -15.02 23.68
N ALA A 919 5.59 -14.97 25.00
CA ALA A 919 4.52 -14.45 25.87
C ALA A 919 4.20 -12.96 25.60
N ASP A 920 5.14 -12.23 25.03
CA ASP A 920 5.08 -10.81 24.65
C ASP A 920 4.85 -10.59 23.15
N GLY A 921 4.59 -11.64 22.36
CA GLY A 921 4.54 -11.56 20.90
C GLY A 921 3.28 -10.87 20.36
N THR A 922 3.44 -9.68 19.79
CA THR A 922 2.36 -8.88 19.17
C THR A 922 2.32 -8.97 17.63
N GLY A 923 3.34 -9.58 17.01
CA GLY A 923 3.54 -9.57 15.56
C GLY A 923 4.49 -8.48 15.06
N ASP A 924 5.07 -7.66 15.95
CA ASP A 924 5.97 -6.56 15.56
C ASP A 924 7.46 -6.94 15.60
N ALA A 925 7.85 -7.72 16.61
CA ALA A 925 9.24 -8.11 16.79
C ALA A 925 9.58 -9.34 15.95
N SER A 926 10.65 -9.26 15.18
CA SER A 926 11.18 -10.35 14.37
C SER A 926 11.99 -11.32 15.23
N ILE A 927 11.81 -12.61 14.97
CA ILE A 927 12.61 -13.70 15.50
C ILE A 927 13.27 -14.45 14.35
N ALA A 928 14.57 -14.68 14.46
CA ALA A 928 15.39 -15.21 13.37
C ALA A 928 16.02 -16.57 13.69
N TRP A 929 16.21 -17.36 12.64
CA TRP A 929 17.02 -18.57 12.61
C TRP A 929 18.15 -18.40 11.60
N ASP A 930 19.37 -18.45 12.09
CA ASP A 930 20.61 -18.44 11.31
C ASP A 930 21.42 -19.70 11.75
N ALA A 931 22.75 -19.63 11.84
CA ALA A 931 23.57 -20.74 12.28
C ALA A 931 23.58 -20.95 13.81
N LEU A 932 23.80 -22.20 14.22
CA LEU A 932 24.06 -22.59 15.60
C LEU A 932 25.33 -23.44 15.67
N ALA A 933 26.11 -23.32 16.73
CA ALA A 933 27.33 -24.09 16.90
C ALA A 933 27.44 -24.74 18.28
N PHE A 934 27.94 -25.96 18.30
CA PHE A 934 28.41 -26.63 19.51
C PHE A 934 29.93 -26.55 19.55
N VAL A 935 30.49 -25.88 20.54
CA VAL A 935 31.93 -25.66 20.70
C VAL A 935 32.43 -26.55 21.85
N PRO A 936 33.06 -27.71 21.55
CA PRO A 936 33.57 -28.59 22.60
C PRO A 936 34.60 -27.87 23.46
N VAL A 937 34.41 -27.93 24.77
CA VAL A 937 35.38 -27.39 25.73
C VAL A 937 36.50 -28.42 25.84
N LYS A 938 37.75 -28.04 25.56
CA LYS A 938 38.89 -28.93 25.84
C LYS A 938 38.91 -29.21 27.34
N GLY A 939 38.77 -30.48 27.71
CA GLY A 939 39.03 -30.92 29.08
C GLY A 939 40.41 -30.41 29.50
N LYS A 940 40.47 -29.68 30.62
CA LYS A 940 41.74 -29.31 31.23
C LYS A 940 42.48 -30.53 31.74
#